data_AF-A0A9P6LJT7-F1
#
_entry.id   AF-A0A9P6LJT7-F1
#
_cell.length_a   1.000
_cell.length_b   1.000
_cell.length_c   1.000
_cell.angle_alpha   90.00
_cell.angle_beta   90.00
_cell.angle_gamma   90.00
#
_symmetry.space_group_name_H-M   'P 1'
#
loop_
_entity.id
_entity.type
_entity.pdbx_description
1 polymer ?
#
loop_
_entity_poly.entity_id
_entity_poly.type
_entity_poly.pdbx_seq_one_letter_code
_entity_poly.pdbx_strand_id
1 'polypeptide(L)'
;MFQRSSSGTNLAEMGLSSVKRTSIRDKSFAPTPAPGRTPTDADRRSSVYRSRPSSAGPMSHQSFFQTAPQPAGVPRDPRPLRDRSYQARIGQELLDYLAQNNFEMQMKHTLSQNIIKSPTQKDFNFMFQWLYRRIDPSYKFQKNIDQEVPPILKQLRYPYERSITKSQIAAVGGQNWSTFLGLLHWMMQLAQMLDGYACNRYDDACHESGIDVTGDHIIFDFLSKAYRDWLSMDEDADDEDANRVLAPHVERMAEAFEQSNSKYTSELEMLEAENNRLLREIEDLEKSTPDPAVLDNHFRIMEEDKVKFEEYNALAVQRSDKYESRIQVLQEELDKLNQELKEVEDERRGLQKAVDDLGISMQDIDRMTAERERLQKGIESAGQRLEEVKKKVAEREMEASRKLDELERMVDKYNTLAYQIGLIPATAVNAKGKDYELQVTVNDGPDFSSSQLKGSSQASSSDRLLADPVTGYQPAHILNLDLRGQVKNSFLTLRKEISERRSLAMDAMMKDHDLLDGIKEAIEDKRNEVEALEHRVRAAEEEYEKTKEVTTAQKMASDAQIEKMEKELAKMRATLSESVQLMEQREMNTSIEYEQLVLRANSLREELHTEVDRMLNDVIKFKIHVQKNLDEYENFVTDELEKELGSEELRDDTRSMDV
;
A
#
# COMPACT_ATOMS: atom_id res chain seq x y z
N MET A 1 5.54 -47.25 23.49
CA MET A 1 4.14 -47.70 23.33
C MET A 1 3.31 -47.00 24.40
N PHE A 2 2.12 -46.52 23.98
CA PHE A 2 1.02 -45.94 24.78
C PHE A 2 1.26 -44.56 25.43
N GLN A 3 0.28 -43.67 25.53
CA GLN A 3 -0.88 -43.29 24.72
C GLN A 3 -1.44 -42.00 25.39
N ARG A 4 -2.18 -41.23 24.60
CA ARG A 4 -2.88 -39.97 24.90
C ARG A 4 -3.69 -39.94 26.22
N SER A 5 -3.86 -38.75 26.80
CA SER A 5 -5.13 -37.96 26.79
C SER A 5 -5.33 -37.04 28.01
N SER A 6 -6.02 -35.90 27.76
CA SER A 6 -6.92 -35.17 28.68
C SER A 6 -6.25 -34.28 29.75
N SER A 7 -6.63 -33.03 30.06
CA SER A 7 -7.88 -32.23 29.91
C SER A 7 -7.53 -30.77 30.26
N GLY A 8 -8.01 -29.75 29.51
CA GLY A 8 -9.10 -28.86 29.94
C GLY A 8 -8.66 -27.74 30.92
N THR A 9 -8.15 -26.59 30.45
CA THR A 9 -8.87 -25.29 30.26
C THR A 9 -9.88 -24.89 31.35
N ASN A 10 -9.52 -23.86 32.12
CA ASN A 10 -10.42 -22.82 32.65
C ASN A 10 -9.57 -21.60 33.05
N LEU A 11 -9.56 -20.55 32.23
CA LEU A 11 -9.88 -19.19 32.69
C LEU A 11 -10.11 -18.31 31.46
N ALA A 12 -11.39 -17.99 31.27
CA ALA A 12 -11.87 -16.95 30.38
C ALA A 12 -11.67 -15.57 31.05
N GLU A 13 -11.97 -14.52 30.30
CA GLU A 13 -12.01 -13.10 30.68
C GLU A 13 -10.64 -12.42 30.51
N MET A 14 -10.38 -11.59 29.50
CA MET A 14 -11.17 -10.43 29.07
C MET A 14 -10.86 -10.13 27.59
N GLY A 15 -11.89 -10.02 26.76
CA GLY A 15 -11.77 -9.78 25.33
C GLY A 15 -11.47 -8.32 25.01
N LEU A 16 -10.56 -8.10 24.05
CA LEU A 16 -10.52 -6.89 23.25
C LEU A 16 -10.62 -7.26 21.77
N SER A 17 -11.62 -6.65 21.15
CA SER A 17 -12.13 -6.91 19.83
C SER A 17 -11.27 -6.30 18.72
N SER A 18 -11.07 -7.14 17.71
CA SER A 18 -10.50 -6.93 16.38
C SER A 18 -10.98 -5.68 15.63
N VAL A 19 -10.03 -4.95 15.04
CA VAL A 19 -10.22 -4.19 13.79
C VAL A 19 -9.55 -4.96 12.65
N LYS A 20 -10.35 -5.22 11.62
CA LYS A 20 -10.11 -6.12 10.48
C LYS A 20 -9.20 -5.46 9.44
N ARG A 21 -8.14 -6.17 9.02
CA ARG A 21 -7.51 -6.00 7.70
C ARG A 21 -8.10 -7.01 6.72
N THR A 22 -8.53 -6.52 5.57
CA THR A 22 -9.15 -7.25 4.46
C THR A 22 -8.14 -8.10 3.69
N SER A 23 -8.40 -9.40 3.61
CA SER A 23 -7.62 -10.39 2.85
C SER A 23 -8.06 -10.49 1.39
N ILE A 24 -7.08 -10.40 0.50
CA ILE A 24 -7.10 -10.82 -0.91
C ILE A 24 -7.33 -12.34 -0.96
N ARG A 25 -8.16 -12.81 -1.89
CA ARG A 25 -8.54 -14.21 -2.04
C ARG A 25 -8.04 -14.76 -3.38
N ASP A 26 -7.02 -15.62 -3.29
CA ASP A 26 -6.59 -16.50 -4.37
C ASP A 26 -7.55 -17.69 -4.53
N LYS A 27 -7.85 -18.06 -5.79
CA LYS A 27 -8.27 -19.41 -6.15
C LYS A 27 -7.76 -19.78 -7.54
N SER A 28 -7.06 -20.90 -7.59
CA SER A 28 -6.61 -21.63 -8.77
C SER A 28 -7.64 -22.66 -9.25
N PHE A 29 -7.43 -23.09 -10.51
CA PHE A 29 -7.75 -24.37 -11.19
C PHE A 29 -8.64 -24.29 -12.45
N ALA A 30 -8.04 -24.69 -13.57
CA ALA A 30 -8.61 -24.90 -14.91
C ALA A 30 -9.19 -26.35 -15.04
N PRO A 31 -9.88 -26.76 -16.13
CA PRO A 31 -9.30 -26.87 -17.49
C PRO A 31 -10.21 -26.42 -18.67
N THR A 32 -9.57 -26.23 -19.82
CA THR A 32 -10.11 -25.82 -21.15
C THR A 32 -10.64 -27.02 -21.98
N PRO A 33 -11.31 -26.83 -23.15
CA PRO A 33 -10.66 -26.45 -24.42
C PRO A 33 -11.41 -25.39 -25.28
N ALA A 34 -10.63 -24.74 -26.17
CA ALA A 34 -10.95 -23.70 -27.15
C ALA A 34 -11.77 -24.22 -28.37
N PRO A 35 -12.03 -23.50 -29.50
CA PRO A 35 -11.37 -22.28 -30.01
C PRO A 35 -12.25 -21.20 -30.71
N GLY A 36 -11.68 -20.02 -30.97
CA GLY A 36 -12.15 -19.17 -32.08
C GLY A 36 -11.85 -17.65 -32.02
N ARG A 37 -10.72 -17.26 -32.60
CA ARG A 37 -10.45 -16.06 -33.44
C ARG A 37 -10.70 -14.62 -32.90
N THR A 38 -9.60 -13.86 -32.88
CA THR A 38 -9.47 -12.39 -33.06
C THR A 38 -9.79 -11.99 -34.53
N PRO A 39 -10.08 -10.72 -34.92
CA PRO A 39 -9.19 -9.56 -34.72
C PRO A 39 -9.85 -8.17 -34.48
N THR A 40 -9.01 -7.22 -34.00
CA THR A 40 -8.89 -5.77 -34.33
C THR A 40 -10.17 -5.00 -34.71
N ASP A 41 -10.47 -3.82 -34.18
CA ASP A 41 -9.65 -2.60 -34.28
C ASP A 41 -10.29 -1.45 -33.48
N ALA A 42 -9.56 -0.33 -33.45
CA ALA A 42 -9.73 0.91 -32.71
C ALA A 42 -11.10 1.64 -32.69
N ASP A 43 -11.14 2.60 -31.76
CA ASP A 43 -11.77 3.94 -31.82
C ASP A 43 -12.95 4.27 -30.87
N ARG A 44 -12.67 5.31 -30.07
CA ARG A 44 -13.52 6.44 -29.64
C ARG A 44 -14.62 6.24 -28.58
N ARG A 45 -14.33 6.89 -27.45
CA ARG A 45 -15.13 7.92 -26.75
C ARG A 45 -16.66 7.75 -26.69
N SER A 46 -17.11 7.69 -25.44
CA SER A 46 -18.22 8.43 -24.86
C SER A 46 -19.65 7.89 -24.97
N SER A 47 -20.22 7.78 -23.76
CA SER A 47 -21.53 8.29 -23.36
C SER A 47 -22.74 7.35 -23.42
N VAL A 48 -23.43 7.37 -22.27
CA VAL A 48 -24.89 7.46 -22.13
C VAL A 48 -25.69 6.16 -22.18
N TYR A 49 -26.33 5.96 -21.04
CA TYR A 49 -27.43 5.06 -20.70
C TYR A 49 -28.42 4.78 -21.85
N ARG A 50 -28.60 3.48 -22.14
CA ARG A 50 -29.71 2.94 -22.92
C ARG A 50 -31.02 3.03 -22.15
N SER A 51 -32.04 3.64 -22.76
CA SER A 51 -33.45 3.42 -22.41
C SER A 51 -34.08 2.47 -23.44
N ARG A 52 -34.86 1.49 -22.94
CA ARG A 52 -35.61 0.49 -23.73
C ARG A 52 -36.85 1.09 -24.40
N PRO A 53 -37.32 0.54 -25.55
CA PRO A 53 -38.41 1.11 -26.34
C PRO A 53 -39.79 0.49 -26.01
N SER A 54 -40.86 1.29 -26.11
CA SER A 54 -42.24 0.80 -26.27
C SER A 54 -43.06 1.69 -27.22
N SER A 55 -43.31 1.16 -28.42
CA SER A 55 -44.57 1.17 -29.18
C SER A 55 -45.39 2.46 -29.39
N ALA A 56 -45.37 2.93 -30.65
CA ALA A 56 -46.50 3.41 -31.49
C ALA A 56 -47.23 4.74 -31.19
N GLY A 57 -47.07 5.71 -32.11
CA GLY A 57 -47.92 6.91 -32.31
C GLY A 57 -47.34 7.84 -33.39
N PRO A 58 -48.15 8.54 -34.22
CA PRO A 58 -47.75 8.99 -35.56
C PRO A 58 -46.87 10.25 -35.56
N MET A 59 -46.00 10.32 -36.57
CA MET A 59 -44.99 11.35 -36.81
C MET A 59 -45.57 12.76 -36.91
N SER A 60 -44.95 13.70 -36.17
CA SER A 60 -44.95 15.14 -36.47
C SER A 60 -43.50 15.60 -36.58
N HIS A 61 -43.22 16.35 -37.65
CA HIS A 61 -41.92 16.82 -38.13
C HIS A 61 -40.95 17.30 -37.03
N GLN A 62 -39.76 16.69 -36.94
CA GLN A 62 -38.63 17.27 -36.21
C GLN A 62 -37.65 17.93 -37.18
N SER A 63 -37.58 19.26 -37.09
CA SER A 63 -36.60 20.09 -37.78
C SER A 63 -35.29 20.13 -36.99
N PHE A 64 -34.19 19.85 -37.68
CA PHE A 64 -32.82 19.65 -37.18
C PHE A 64 -32.08 20.96 -36.80
N PHE A 65 -32.77 21.97 -36.27
CA PHE A 65 -32.13 23.22 -35.85
C PHE A 65 -32.30 23.45 -34.34
N GLN A 66 -31.16 23.36 -33.65
CA GLN A 66 -30.82 23.95 -32.34
C GLN A 66 -31.97 24.65 -31.60
N THR A 67 -32.60 23.93 -30.65
CA THR A 67 -33.39 24.52 -29.58
C THR A 67 -32.59 24.44 -28.27
N ALA A 68 -32.45 25.59 -27.60
CA ALA A 68 -31.98 25.70 -26.22
C ALA A 68 -32.68 24.67 -25.30
N PRO A 69 -32.05 24.22 -24.19
CA PRO A 69 -32.67 23.25 -23.30
C PRO A 69 -34.04 23.74 -22.85
N GLN A 70 -35.06 22.89 -23.05
CA GLN A 70 -36.42 23.12 -22.59
C GLN A 70 -36.38 23.44 -21.08
N PRO A 71 -37.13 24.46 -20.61
CA PRO A 71 -37.23 24.72 -19.18
C PRO A 71 -37.71 23.44 -18.49
N ALA A 72 -37.01 23.02 -17.44
CA ALA A 72 -37.40 21.87 -16.64
C ALA A 72 -38.90 21.97 -16.30
N GLY A 73 -39.68 20.95 -16.68
CA GLY A 73 -41.10 20.87 -16.33
C GLY A 73 -41.30 20.99 -14.82
N VAL A 74 -42.53 21.31 -14.39
CA VAL A 74 -42.86 21.49 -12.97
C VAL A 74 -42.32 20.28 -12.16
N PRO A 75 -41.36 20.48 -11.24
CA PRO A 75 -40.81 19.40 -10.44
C PRO A 75 -41.92 18.64 -9.72
N ARG A 76 -41.93 17.31 -9.87
CA ARG A 76 -42.92 16.46 -9.21
C ARG A 76 -42.55 16.33 -7.73
N ASP A 77 -43.52 16.53 -6.85
CA ASP A 77 -43.32 16.36 -5.41
C ASP A 77 -42.92 14.90 -5.08
N PRO A 78 -41.72 14.67 -4.51
CA PRO A 78 -41.22 13.35 -4.15
C PRO A 78 -41.83 12.81 -2.86
N ARG A 79 -42.52 13.67 -2.07
CA ARG A 79 -43.15 13.24 -0.82
C ARG A 79 -44.34 12.32 -1.13
N PRO A 80 -44.53 11.21 -0.40
CA PRO A 80 -45.64 10.29 -0.62
C PRO A 80 -46.94 10.86 -0.04
N LEU A 81 -47.40 12.01 -0.54
CA LEU A 81 -48.58 12.72 -0.05
C LEU A 81 -49.89 11.93 -0.23
N ARG A 82 -49.91 10.93 -1.11
CA ARG A 82 -51.05 10.02 -1.28
C ARG A 82 -51.08 8.85 -0.30
N ASP A 83 -49.96 8.58 0.39
CA ASP A 83 -49.89 7.51 1.38
C ASP A 83 -50.57 7.95 2.68
N ARG A 84 -51.53 7.13 3.14
CA ARG A 84 -52.32 7.42 4.33
C ARG A 84 -51.50 7.36 5.61
N SER A 85 -50.50 6.49 5.67
CA SER A 85 -49.60 6.37 6.82
C SER A 85 -48.72 7.61 6.96
N TYR A 86 -48.16 8.08 5.84
CA TYR A 86 -47.38 9.31 5.77
C TYR A 86 -48.22 10.54 6.16
N GLN A 87 -49.45 10.66 5.63
CA GLN A 87 -50.38 11.72 6.01
C GLN A 87 -50.67 11.76 7.51
N ALA A 88 -50.90 10.58 8.14
CA ALA A 88 -51.16 10.50 9.57
C ALA A 88 -49.95 10.97 10.38
N ARG A 89 -48.74 10.56 9.99
CA ARG A 89 -47.49 10.96 10.66
C ARG A 89 -47.25 12.47 10.58
N ILE A 90 -47.22 13.04 9.37
CA ILE A 90 -46.97 14.49 9.20
C ILE A 90 -48.09 15.34 9.80
N GLY A 91 -49.33 14.82 9.80
CA GLY A 91 -50.47 15.48 10.44
C GLY A 91 -50.35 15.50 11.95
N GLN A 92 -49.88 14.41 12.56
CA GLN A 92 -49.64 14.37 14.00
C GLN A 92 -48.47 15.30 14.39
N GLU A 93 -47.35 15.25 13.66
CA GLU A 93 -46.20 16.16 13.90
C GLU A 93 -46.63 17.64 13.85
N LEU A 94 -47.46 18.01 12.88
CA LEU A 94 -48.00 19.36 12.77
C LEU A 94 -48.87 19.74 13.97
N LEU A 95 -49.77 18.85 14.42
CA LEU A 95 -50.63 19.11 15.58
C LEU A 95 -49.83 19.22 16.87
N ASP A 96 -48.84 18.35 17.07
CA ASP A 96 -47.96 18.38 18.24
C ASP A 96 -47.20 19.71 18.29
N TYR A 97 -46.67 20.17 17.15
CA TYR A 97 -45.99 21.46 17.06
C TYR A 97 -46.93 22.64 17.35
N LEU A 98 -48.15 22.64 16.80
CA LEU A 98 -49.15 23.69 17.04
C LEU A 98 -49.55 23.74 18.52
N ALA A 99 -49.72 22.58 19.17
CA ALA A 99 -50.04 22.47 20.59
C ALA A 99 -48.90 22.97 21.48
N GLN A 100 -47.65 22.52 21.23
CA GLN A 100 -46.47 22.91 22.00
C GLN A 100 -46.19 24.42 21.96
N ASN A 101 -46.60 25.10 20.89
CA ASN A 101 -46.34 26.52 20.68
C ASN A 101 -47.58 27.40 20.86
N ASN A 102 -48.59 26.90 21.57
CA ASN A 102 -49.78 27.64 21.98
C ASN A 102 -50.60 28.26 20.82
N PHE A 103 -50.72 27.55 19.69
CA PHE A 103 -51.50 28.00 18.53
C PHE A 103 -52.93 28.44 18.91
N GLU A 104 -53.65 27.59 19.65
CA GLU A 104 -55.06 27.84 19.97
C GLU A 104 -55.25 29.09 20.83
N MET A 105 -54.28 29.37 21.72
CA MET A 105 -54.27 30.56 22.56
C MET A 105 -54.01 31.83 21.74
N GLN A 106 -53.04 31.80 20.82
CA GLN A 106 -52.66 32.96 20.01
C GLN A 106 -53.70 33.30 18.94
N MET A 107 -54.27 32.29 18.29
CA MET A 107 -55.24 32.47 17.22
C MET A 107 -56.69 32.51 17.71
N LYS A 108 -56.93 32.19 18.99
CA LYS A 108 -58.28 32.07 19.59
C LYS A 108 -59.22 31.17 18.77
N HIS A 109 -58.66 30.09 18.24
CA HIS A 109 -59.34 29.15 17.35
C HIS A 109 -58.98 27.71 17.73
N THR A 110 -59.97 26.92 18.11
CA THR A 110 -59.80 25.51 18.46
C THR A 110 -59.84 24.65 17.20
N LEU A 111 -58.87 23.76 17.03
CA LEU A 111 -58.79 22.89 15.86
C LEU A 111 -59.83 21.77 15.93
N SER A 112 -60.42 21.41 14.79
CA SER A 112 -61.39 20.31 14.70
C SER A 112 -60.74 18.94 14.99
N GLN A 113 -61.44 18.05 15.69
CA GLN A 113 -60.96 16.69 16.01
C GLN A 113 -60.62 15.83 14.77
N ASN A 114 -61.16 16.18 13.58
CA ASN A 114 -60.95 15.47 12.31
C ASN A 114 -60.06 16.22 11.31
N ILE A 115 -59.26 17.19 11.77
CA ILE A 115 -58.46 18.07 10.92
C ILE A 115 -57.47 17.35 10.00
N ILE A 116 -56.93 16.19 10.42
CA ILE A 116 -56.02 15.38 9.59
C ILE A 116 -56.74 14.82 8.35
N LYS A 117 -58.05 14.56 8.44
CA LYS A 117 -58.83 13.95 7.35
C LYS A 117 -59.59 14.96 6.50
N SER A 118 -60.18 15.97 7.13
CA SER A 118 -61.07 16.93 6.48
C SER A 118 -61.10 18.24 7.28
N PRO A 119 -60.11 19.13 7.10
CA PRO A 119 -60.09 20.42 7.77
C PRO A 119 -61.14 21.35 7.17
N THR A 120 -61.58 22.32 7.96
CA THR A 120 -62.37 23.44 7.43
C THR A 120 -61.46 24.45 6.73
N GLN A 121 -62.03 25.28 5.86
CA GLN A 121 -61.30 26.39 5.24
C GLN A 121 -60.73 27.35 6.30
N LYS A 122 -61.45 27.56 7.42
CA LYS A 122 -60.98 28.41 8.53
C LYS A 122 -59.77 27.80 9.24
N ASP A 123 -59.76 26.49 9.45
CA ASP A 123 -58.62 25.78 10.07
C ASP A 123 -57.35 25.99 9.24
N PHE A 124 -57.41 25.76 7.93
CA PHE A 124 -56.28 25.98 7.04
C PHE A 124 -55.80 27.43 7.06
N ASN A 125 -56.72 28.40 6.97
CA ASN A 125 -56.36 29.81 6.94
C ASN A 125 -55.62 30.23 8.21
N PHE A 126 -56.10 29.83 9.38
CA PHE A 126 -55.44 30.17 10.65
C PHE A 126 -54.13 29.43 10.85
N MET A 127 -54.04 28.14 10.49
CA MET A 127 -52.77 27.40 10.53
C MET A 127 -51.72 28.04 9.61
N PHE A 128 -52.10 28.40 8.38
CA PHE A 128 -51.19 29.04 7.43
C PHE A 128 -50.72 30.41 7.94
N GLN A 129 -51.65 31.27 8.37
CA GLN A 129 -51.31 32.60 8.90
C GLN A 129 -50.40 32.52 10.11
N TRP A 130 -50.67 31.58 11.02
CA TRP A 130 -49.87 31.39 12.22
C TRP A 130 -48.47 30.87 11.90
N LEU A 131 -48.36 29.82 11.06
CA LEU A 131 -47.06 29.31 10.63
C LEU A 131 -46.26 30.37 9.87
N TYR A 132 -46.92 31.17 9.03
CA TYR A 132 -46.26 32.23 8.29
C TYR A 132 -45.76 33.35 9.20
N ARG A 133 -46.52 33.74 10.23
CA ARG A 133 -46.06 34.71 11.25
C ARG A 133 -44.82 34.24 12.00
N ARG A 134 -44.61 32.92 12.13
CA ARG A 134 -43.37 32.38 12.71
C ARG A 134 -42.18 32.50 11.78
N ILE A 135 -42.42 32.44 10.46
CA ILE A 135 -41.39 32.59 9.43
C ILE A 135 -41.07 34.08 9.22
N ASP A 136 -42.09 34.94 9.17
CA ASP A 136 -41.97 36.38 9.01
C ASP A 136 -42.92 37.10 10.01
N PRO A 137 -42.40 37.50 11.18
CA PRO A 137 -43.19 38.21 12.20
C PRO A 137 -43.71 39.58 11.75
N SER A 138 -43.08 40.19 10.74
CA SER A 138 -43.42 41.53 10.27
C SER A 138 -44.60 41.54 9.29
N TYR A 139 -44.94 40.38 8.72
CA TYR A 139 -45.98 40.28 7.69
C TYR A 139 -47.40 40.44 8.24
N LYS A 140 -48.18 41.31 7.60
CA LYS A 140 -49.60 41.55 7.91
C LYS A 140 -50.46 41.17 6.72
N PHE A 141 -51.29 40.14 6.88
CA PHE A 141 -52.28 39.73 5.87
C PHE A 141 -53.36 40.80 5.70
N GLN A 142 -53.62 41.26 4.47
CA GLN A 142 -54.56 42.36 4.18
C GLN A 142 -55.73 41.94 3.28
N LYS A 143 -55.48 41.00 2.36
CA LYS A 143 -56.43 40.45 1.38
C LYS A 143 -56.84 39.04 1.81
N ASN A 144 -57.78 38.48 1.05
CA ASN A 144 -58.18 37.10 1.23
C ASN A 144 -57.00 36.15 0.98
N ILE A 145 -56.96 35.08 1.77
CA ILE A 145 -55.86 34.11 1.82
C ILE A 145 -55.58 33.45 0.45
N ASP A 146 -56.61 33.27 -0.40
CA ASP A 146 -56.48 32.68 -1.74
C ASP A 146 -55.71 33.58 -2.71
N GLN A 147 -55.61 34.88 -2.41
CA GLN A 147 -54.85 35.85 -3.18
C GLN A 147 -53.43 36.06 -2.66
N GLU A 148 -53.21 35.89 -1.36
CA GLU A 148 -51.90 36.14 -0.72
C GLU A 148 -51.02 34.88 -0.65
N VAL A 149 -51.61 33.68 -0.52
CA VAL A 149 -50.85 32.43 -0.45
C VAL A 149 -49.97 32.21 -1.69
N PRO A 150 -50.44 32.35 -2.95
CA PRO A 150 -49.57 32.06 -4.10
C PRO A 150 -48.33 32.98 -4.20
N PRO A 151 -48.43 34.32 -4.01
CA PRO A 151 -47.26 35.19 -3.90
C PRO A 151 -46.33 34.81 -2.74
N ILE A 152 -46.88 34.49 -1.56
CA ILE A 152 -46.09 34.09 -0.39
C ILE A 152 -45.29 32.82 -0.68
N LEU A 153 -45.92 31.79 -1.27
CA LEU A 153 -45.22 30.55 -1.63
C LEU A 153 -44.10 30.77 -2.65
N LYS A 154 -44.31 31.69 -3.60
CA LYS A 154 -43.28 32.08 -4.55
C LYS A 154 -42.11 32.81 -3.85
N GLN A 155 -42.40 33.68 -2.90
CA GLN A 155 -41.38 34.40 -2.12
C GLN A 155 -40.57 33.48 -1.21
N LEU A 156 -41.26 32.54 -0.54
CA LEU A 156 -40.64 31.48 0.27
C LEU A 156 -39.87 30.45 -0.57
N ARG A 157 -39.89 30.58 -1.91
CA ARG A 157 -39.30 29.62 -2.86
C ARG A 157 -39.77 28.19 -2.60
N TYR A 158 -41.06 28.04 -2.27
CA TYR A 158 -41.64 26.73 -2.04
C TYR A 158 -41.50 25.89 -3.33
N PRO A 159 -40.83 24.71 -3.30
CA PRO A 159 -40.45 24.00 -4.52
C PRO A 159 -41.60 23.55 -5.43
N TYR A 160 -42.83 23.47 -4.89
CA TYR A 160 -44.01 22.97 -5.58
C TYR A 160 -45.09 24.05 -5.73
N GLU A 161 -44.73 25.34 -5.66
CA GLU A 161 -45.66 26.46 -5.76
C GLU A 161 -46.46 26.44 -7.07
N ARG A 162 -45.83 26.02 -8.18
CA ARG A 162 -46.48 25.93 -9.49
C ARG A 162 -47.56 24.84 -9.59
N SER A 163 -47.54 23.87 -8.67
CA SER A 163 -48.54 22.79 -8.63
C SER A 163 -49.81 23.18 -7.89
N ILE A 164 -49.79 24.30 -7.15
CA ILE A 164 -50.89 24.78 -6.33
C ILE A 164 -51.57 25.96 -7.05
N THR A 165 -52.84 25.80 -7.39
CA THR A 165 -53.62 26.82 -8.09
C THR A 165 -54.52 27.61 -7.12
N LYS A 166 -54.85 28.85 -7.49
CA LYS A 166 -55.75 29.73 -6.71
C LYS A 166 -57.10 29.06 -6.38
N SER A 167 -57.68 28.33 -7.34
CA SER A 167 -58.96 27.63 -7.14
C SER A 167 -58.87 26.50 -6.12
N GLN A 168 -57.71 25.83 -6.01
CA GLN A 168 -57.50 24.80 -5.00
C GLN A 168 -57.37 25.41 -3.59
N ILE A 169 -56.77 26.60 -3.46
CA ILE A 169 -56.62 27.30 -2.17
C ILE A 169 -57.97 27.84 -1.66
N ALA A 170 -58.89 28.17 -2.57
CA ALA A 170 -60.25 28.58 -2.20
C ALA A 170 -61.08 27.43 -1.58
N ALA A 171 -60.68 26.17 -1.77
CA ALA A 171 -61.38 24.98 -1.28
C ALA A 171 -60.39 23.87 -0.84
N VAL A 172 -59.69 24.10 0.27
CA VAL A 172 -58.59 23.23 0.73
C VAL A 172 -59.01 21.89 1.34
N GLY A 173 -60.25 21.77 1.82
CA GLY A 173 -60.78 20.57 2.47
C GLY A 173 -61.23 19.45 1.52
N GLY A 174 -61.00 19.60 0.22
CA GLY A 174 -61.38 18.63 -0.81
C GLY A 174 -60.31 17.55 -1.09
N GLN A 175 -60.35 16.99 -2.31
CA GLN A 175 -59.44 15.91 -2.75
C GLN A 175 -57.95 16.29 -2.70
N ASN A 176 -57.62 17.58 -2.70
CA ASN A 176 -56.26 18.09 -2.68
C ASN A 176 -55.72 18.41 -1.27
N TRP A 177 -56.44 18.04 -0.20
CA TRP A 177 -56.00 18.30 1.18
C TRP A 177 -54.59 17.77 1.48
N SER A 178 -54.22 16.60 0.94
CA SER A 178 -52.88 16.03 1.12
C SER A 178 -51.75 16.97 0.66
N THR A 179 -52.00 17.77 -0.36
CA THR A 179 -51.04 18.76 -0.88
C THR A 179 -50.89 19.93 0.10
N PHE A 180 -52.00 20.42 0.65
CA PHE A 180 -52.00 21.50 1.64
C PHE A 180 -51.46 21.06 3.00
N LEU A 181 -51.72 19.82 3.42
CA LEU A 181 -51.11 19.23 4.60
C LEU A 181 -49.60 19.13 4.44
N GLY A 182 -49.13 18.67 3.27
CA GLY A 182 -47.71 18.68 2.93
C GLY A 182 -47.12 20.09 2.92
N LEU A 183 -47.85 21.09 2.44
CA LEU A 183 -47.42 22.49 2.49
C LEU A 183 -47.28 23.01 3.93
N LEU A 184 -48.29 22.81 4.78
CA LEU A 184 -48.25 23.25 6.18
C LEU A 184 -47.13 22.54 6.96
N HIS A 185 -46.94 21.24 6.74
CA HIS A 185 -45.84 20.49 7.33
C HIS A 185 -44.47 21.02 6.88
N TRP A 186 -44.32 21.38 5.61
CA TRP A 186 -43.10 22.02 5.11
C TRP A 186 -42.87 23.41 5.75
N MET A 187 -43.92 24.22 5.89
CA MET A 187 -43.81 25.52 6.57
C MET A 187 -43.46 25.36 8.06
N MET A 188 -44.00 24.34 8.72
CA MET A 188 -43.62 23.98 10.09
C MET A 188 -42.13 23.64 10.17
N GLN A 189 -41.62 22.79 9.26
CA GLN A 189 -40.20 22.44 9.22
C GLN A 189 -39.32 23.67 8.95
N LEU A 190 -39.77 24.57 8.06
CA LEU A 190 -39.09 25.83 7.79
C LEU A 190 -39.05 26.72 9.04
N ALA A 191 -40.17 26.87 9.76
CA ALA A 191 -40.22 27.61 11.01
C ALA A 191 -39.31 27.00 12.09
N GLN A 192 -39.33 25.68 12.26
CA GLN A 192 -38.43 24.96 13.19
C GLN A 192 -36.95 25.16 12.85
N MET A 193 -36.62 25.19 11.56
CA MET A 193 -35.26 25.43 11.09
C MET A 193 -34.82 26.86 11.38
N LEU A 194 -35.68 27.86 11.11
CA LEU A 194 -35.40 29.27 11.42
C LEU A 194 -35.23 29.50 12.93
N ASP A 195 -36.10 28.91 13.75
CA ASP A 195 -35.94 28.92 15.21
C ASP A 195 -34.63 28.26 15.65
N GLY A 196 -34.23 27.17 14.98
CA GLY A 196 -32.96 26.48 15.21
C GLY A 196 -31.74 27.37 14.94
N TYR A 197 -31.77 28.17 13.88
CA TYR A 197 -30.73 29.17 13.59
C TYR A 197 -30.71 30.30 14.62
N ALA A 198 -31.88 30.79 15.03
CA ALA A 198 -31.97 31.86 16.03
C ALA A 198 -31.50 31.41 17.43
N CYS A 199 -31.61 30.11 17.75
CA CYS A 199 -31.18 29.53 19.02
C CYS A 199 -29.83 28.81 18.95
N ASN A 200 -29.03 29.01 17.90
CA ASN A 200 -27.69 28.42 17.77
C ASN A 200 -27.67 26.89 17.91
N ARG A 201 -28.72 26.19 17.46
CA ARG A 201 -28.83 24.72 17.59
C ARG A 201 -27.89 23.96 16.65
N TYR A 202 -27.41 24.63 15.60
CA TYR A 202 -26.64 23.99 14.53
C TYR A 202 -25.13 24.20 14.68
N ASP A 203 -24.68 24.87 15.75
CA ASP A 203 -23.28 25.20 15.99
C ASP A 203 -22.40 23.95 16.06
N ASP A 204 -22.88 22.88 16.71
CA ASP A 204 -22.17 21.59 16.79
C ASP A 204 -21.95 20.99 15.39
N ALA A 205 -22.95 21.09 14.50
CA ALA A 205 -22.84 20.58 13.13
C ALA A 205 -21.90 21.44 12.26
N CYS A 206 -21.81 22.75 12.53
CA CYS A 206 -20.82 23.63 11.93
C CYS A 206 -19.41 23.24 12.40
N HIS A 207 -19.24 22.98 13.69
CA HIS A 207 -17.98 22.55 14.28
C HIS A 207 -17.50 21.21 13.72
N GLU A 208 -18.38 20.22 13.58
CA GLU A 208 -18.09 18.95 12.91
C GLU A 208 -17.68 19.12 11.44
N SER A 209 -18.15 20.17 10.78
CA SER A 209 -17.78 20.54 9.40
C SER A 209 -16.48 21.36 9.34
N GLY A 210 -15.83 21.61 10.48
CA GLY A 210 -14.58 22.38 10.59
C GLY A 210 -14.77 23.90 10.55
N ILE A 211 -15.99 24.40 10.78
CA ILE A 211 -16.33 25.82 10.78
C ILE A 211 -16.65 26.23 12.21
N ASP A 212 -15.76 26.99 12.85
CA ASP A 212 -16.03 27.56 14.18
C ASP A 212 -16.82 28.86 14.05
N VAL A 213 -18.09 28.82 14.46
CA VAL A 213 -19.02 29.96 14.48
C VAL A 213 -19.09 30.62 15.86
N THR A 214 -18.46 30.03 16.88
CA THR A 214 -18.58 30.47 18.29
C THR A 214 -18.11 31.91 18.47
N GLY A 215 -16.97 32.25 17.87
CA GLY A 215 -16.42 33.61 17.89
C GLY A 215 -17.35 34.62 17.21
N ASP A 216 -17.91 34.26 16.06
CA ASP A 216 -18.85 35.11 15.32
C ASP A 216 -20.11 35.36 16.15
N HIS A 217 -20.68 34.35 16.79
CA HIS A 217 -21.85 34.51 17.67
C HIS A 217 -21.58 35.48 18.82
N ILE A 218 -20.41 35.37 19.47
CA ILE A 218 -20.00 36.26 20.56
C ILE A 218 -19.86 37.71 20.06
N ILE A 219 -19.21 37.90 18.91
CA ILE A 219 -18.99 39.23 18.32
C ILE A 219 -20.32 39.85 17.85
N PHE A 220 -21.19 39.09 17.19
CA PHE A 220 -22.48 39.59 16.74
C PHE A 220 -23.42 39.91 17.89
N ASP A 221 -23.40 39.14 18.99
CA ASP A 221 -24.17 39.46 20.20
C ASP A 221 -23.68 40.76 20.83
N PHE A 222 -22.35 40.93 20.94
CA PHE A 222 -21.72 42.18 21.37
C PHE A 222 -22.16 43.35 20.48
N LEU A 223 -21.92 43.26 19.16
CA LEU A 223 -22.23 44.32 18.21
C LEU A 223 -23.71 44.67 18.23
N SER A 224 -24.61 43.68 18.28
CA SER A 224 -26.05 43.92 18.28
C SER A 224 -26.53 44.64 19.53
N LYS A 225 -26.04 44.24 20.71
CA LYS A 225 -26.42 44.86 21.99
C LYS A 225 -25.77 46.22 22.18
N ALA A 226 -24.48 46.33 21.91
CA ALA A 226 -23.73 47.58 21.99
C ALA A 226 -24.28 48.61 21.01
N TYR A 227 -24.57 48.23 19.76
CA TYR A 227 -25.12 49.14 18.77
C TYR A 227 -26.54 49.59 19.12
N ARG A 228 -27.37 48.70 19.69
CA ARG A 228 -28.70 49.09 20.18
C ARG A 228 -28.62 50.11 21.31
N ASP A 229 -27.73 49.91 22.26
CA ASP A 229 -27.58 50.84 23.38
C ASP A 229 -26.97 52.16 22.91
N TRP A 230 -26.03 52.11 21.97
CA TRP A 230 -25.50 53.29 21.27
C TRP A 230 -26.57 54.07 20.52
N LEU A 231 -27.47 53.40 19.78
CA LEU A 231 -28.60 54.05 19.10
C LEU A 231 -29.61 54.68 20.06
N SER A 232 -29.62 54.26 21.33
CA SER A 232 -30.49 54.83 22.38
C SER A 232 -29.84 55.98 23.14
N MET A 233 -28.60 56.34 22.80
CA MET A 233 -27.91 57.49 23.36
C MET A 233 -28.54 58.80 22.87
N ASP A 234 -28.37 59.85 23.66
CA ASP A 234 -28.80 61.19 23.30
C ASP A 234 -27.94 61.75 22.16
N GLU A 235 -28.50 62.64 21.32
CA GLU A 235 -27.74 63.23 20.20
C GLU A 235 -26.56 64.09 20.68
N ASP A 236 -26.61 64.57 21.93
CA ASP A 236 -25.58 65.38 22.59
C ASP A 236 -24.56 64.54 23.39
N ALA A 237 -24.63 63.20 23.34
CA ALA A 237 -23.70 62.34 24.07
C ALA A 237 -22.27 62.45 23.51
N ASP A 238 -21.29 62.58 24.40
CA ASP A 238 -19.88 62.65 24.04
C ASP A 238 -19.22 61.26 23.96
N ASP A 239 -17.96 61.23 23.54
CA ASP A 239 -17.19 60.00 23.40
C ASP A 239 -16.94 59.30 24.75
N GLU A 240 -16.96 60.03 25.86
CA GLU A 240 -16.75 59.47 27.21
C GLU A 240 -18.00 58.72 27.67
N ASP A 241 -19.19 59.28 27.41
CA ASP A 241 -20.47 58.63 27.61
C ASP A 241 -20.61 57.37 26.72
N ALA A 242 -20.18 57.45 25.47
CA ALA A 242 -20.19 56.30 24.55
C ALA A 242 -19.29 55.16 25.06
N ASN A 243 -18.08 55.48 25.52
CA ASN A 243 -17.16 54.50 26.09
C ASN A 243 -17.72 53.87 27.37
N ARG A 244 -18.41 54.64 28.22
CA ARG A 244 -19.02 54.14 29.44
C ARG A 244 -20.16 53.16 29.17
N VAL A 245 -20.99 53.43 28.17
CA VAL A 245 -22.08 52.53 27.74
C VAL A 245 -21.52 51.27 27.09
N LEU A 246 -20.40 51.39 26.36
CA LEU A 246 -19.76 50.27 25.66
C LEU A 246 -18.98 49.32 26.60
N ALA A 247 -18.33 49.85 27.64
CA ALA A 247 -17.52 49.10 28.60
C ALA A 247 -18.16 47.79 29.13
N PRO A 248 -19.41 47.76 29.64
CA PRO A 248 -20.02 46.53 30.12
C PRO A 248 -20.30 45.49 29.01
N HIS A 249 -20.43 45.93 27.75
CA HIS A 249 -20.56 45.02 26.62
C HIS A 249 -19.21 44.39 26.25
N VAL A 250 -18.13 45.17 26.33
CA VAL A 250 -16.76 44.68 26.10
C VAL A 250 -16.36 43.66 27.16
N GLU A 251 -16.67 43.93 28.44
CA GLU A 251 -16.41 43.01 29.54
C GLU A 251 -17.17 41.69 29.35
N ARG A 252 -18.46 41.75 29.03
CA ARG A 252 -19.27 40.55 28.75
C ARG A 252 -18.75 39.75 27.55
N MET A 253 -18.25 40.43 26.51
CA MET A 253 -17.62 39.79 25.36
C MET A 253 -16.34 39.06 25.77
N ALA A 254 -15.50 39.69 26.59
CA ALA A 254 -14.27 39.09 27.11
C ALA A 254 -14.56 37.85 27.97
N GLU A 255 -15.54 37.92 28.88
CA GLU A 255 -16.00 36.77 29.68
C GLU A 255 -16.51 35.62 28.80
N ALA A 256 -17.26 35.93 27.74
CA ALA A 256 -17.76 34.91 26.81
C ALA A 256 -16.64 34.22 26.03
N PHE A 257 -15.62 34.97 25.60
CA PHE A 257 -14.43 34.41 24.98
C PHE A 257 -13.61 33.56 25.96
N GLU A 258 -13.46 34.00 27.20
CA GLU A 258 -12.75 33.25 28.24
C GLU A 258 -13.46 31.92 28.57
N GLN A 259 -14.79 31.94 28.70
CA GLN A 259 -15.58 30.73 28.89
C GLN A 259 -15.47 29.77 27.68
N SER A 260 -15.52 30.29 26.46
CA SER A 260 -15.33 29.48 25.25
C SER A 260 -13.93 28.86 25.22
N ASN A 261 -12.90 29.67 25.51
CA ASN A 261 -11.50 29.24 25.52
C ASN A 261 -11.18 28.27 26.66
N SER A 262 -11.91 28.30 27.76
CA SER A 262 -11.70 27.42 28.92
C SER A 262 -11.74 25.92 28.56
N LYS A 263 -12.56 25.58 27.56
CA LYS A 263 -12.65 24.20 27.04
C LYS A 263 -11.35 23.80 26.35
N TYR A 264 -10.82 24.66 25.48
CA TYR A 264 -9.57 24.43 24.79
C TYR A 264 -8.37 24.42 25.73
N THR A 265 -8.36 25.27 26.77
CA THR A 265 -7.30 25.23 27.78
C THR A 265 -7.34 23.94 28.59
N SER A 266 -8.54 23.46 28.98
CA SER A 266 -8.68 22.18 29.69
C SER A 266 -8.27 20.99 28.81
N GLU A 267 -8.62 21.01 27.53
CA GLU A 267 -8.19 19.98 26.56
C GLU A 267 -6.67 19.97 26.38
N LEU A 268 -6.06 21.16 26.29
CA LEU A 268 -4.61 21.32 26.18
C LEU A 268 -3.90 20.76 27.42
N GLU A 269 -4.37 21.06 28.62
CA GLU A 269 -3.83 20.51 29.87
C GLU A 269 -3.91 18.98 29.91
N MET A 270 -5.03 18.40 29.46
CA MET A 270 -5.20 16.94 29.38
C MET A 270 -4.22 16.31 28.39
N LEU A 271 -4.05 16.91 27.21
CA LEU A 271 -3.12 16.43 26.18
C LEU A 271 -1.66 16.57 26.63
N GLU A 272 -1.29 17.66 27.32
CA GLU A 272 0.03 17.84 27.90
C GLU A 272 0.30 16.79 28.99
N ALA A 273 -0.68 16.49 29.84
CA ALA A 273 -0.56 15.44 30.85
C ALA A 273 -0.38 14.05 30.21
N GLU A 274 -1.11 13.75 29.15
CA GLU A 274 -0.98 12.51 28.39
C GLU A 274 0.39 12.41 27.70
N ASN A 275 0.85 13.48 27.06
CA ASN A 275 2.16 13.54 26.43
C ASN A 275 3.27 13.28 27.46
N ASN A 276 3.21 13.94 28.61
CA ASN A 276 4.16 13.72 29.70
C ASN A 276 4.14 12.28 30.22
N ARG A 277 2.95 11.65 30.28
CA ARG A 277 2.83 10.23 30.65
C ARG A 277 3.48 9.32 29.61
N LEU A 278 3.20 9.54 28.33
CA LEU A 278 3.77 8.75 27.23
C LEU A 278 5.29 8.90 27.14
N LEU A 279 5.82 10.11 27.36
CA LEU A 279 7.26 10.34 27.41
C LEU A 279 7.94 9.55 28.53
N ARG A 280 7.32 9.49 29.72
CA ARG A 280 7.81 8.65 30.83
C ARG A 280 7.75 7.17 30.48
N GLU A 281 6.67 6.72 29.84
CA GLU A 281 6.53 5.33 29.40
C GLU A 281 7.59 4.95 28.36
N ILE A 282 7.90 5.85 27.42
CA ILE A 282 9.00 5.68 26.47
C ILE A 282 10.34 5.59 27.21
N GLU A 283 10.62 6.50 28.15
CA GLU A 283 11.87 6.48 28.92
C GLU A 283 12.03 5.19 29.73
N ASP A 284 10.95 4.71 30.35
CA ASP A 284 10.96 3.44 31.10
C ASP A 284 11.16 2.23 30.17
N LEU A 285 10.57 2.26 28.96
CA LEU A 285 10.79 1.24 27.94
C LEU A 285 12.23 1.26 27.39
N GLU A 286 12.80 2.44 27.16
CA GLU A 286 14.19 2.59 26.74
C GLU A 286 15.17 2.08 27.79
N LYS A 287 14.88 2.28 29.09
CA LYS A 287 15.69 1.74 30.19
C LYS A 287 15.52 0.24 30.40
N SER A 288 14.32 -0.29 30.19
CA SER A 288 14.00 -1.70 30.43
C SER A 288 14.33 -2.60 29.24
N THR A 289 14.43 -2.04 28.04
CA THR A 289 14.86 -2.77 26.85
C THR A 289 16.39 -2.88 26.85
N PRO A 290 16.97 -4.09 26.88
CA PRO A 290 18.40 -4.26 26.72
C PRO A 290 18.87 -3.64 25.40
N ASP A 291 20.06 -3.04 25.39
CA ASP A 291 20.67 -2.45 24.19
C ASP A 291 20.49 -3.37 22.97
N PRO A 292 19.83 -2.91 21.88
CA PRO A 292 19.64 -3.69 20.67
C PRO A 292 20.93 -4.33 20.14
N ALA A 293 22.09 -3.72 20.40
CA ALA A 293 23.39 -4.27 20.03
C ALA A 293 23.72 -5.58 20.76
N VAL A 294 23.26 -5.77 22.00
CA VAL A 294 23.42 -7.02 22.74
C VAL A 294 22.55 -8.12 22.12
N LEU A 295 21.34 -7.78 21.69
CA LEU A 295 20.44 -8.72 21.03
C LEU A 295 20.96 -9.13 19.65
N ASP A 296 21.48 -8.18 18.87
CA ASP A 296 22.14 -8.45 17.58
C ASP A 296 23.39 -9.32 17.74
N ASN A 297 24.20 -9.08 18.78
CA ASN A 297 25.35 -9.92 19.06
C ASN A 297 24.93 -11.34 19.45
N HIS A 298 23.88 -11.48 20.27
CA HIS A 298 23.30 -12.79 20.59
C HIS A 298 22.74 -13.48 19.34
N PHE A 299 22.05 -12.75 18.46
CA PHE A 299 21.51 -13.29 17.22
C PHE A 299 22.65 -13.80 16.31
N ARG A 300 23.70 -13.00 16.13
CA ARG A 300 24.89 -13.40 15.36
C ARG A 300 25.56 -14.64 15.93
N ILE A 301 25.75 -14.71 17.26
CA ILE A 301 26.34 -15.89 17.91
C ILE A 301 25.47 -17.13 17.66
N MET A 302 24.15 -17.01 17.80
CA MET A 302 23.23 -18.12 17.53
C MET A 302 23.24 -18.55 16.05
N GLU A 303 23.38 -17.62 15.12
CA GLU A 303 23.45 -17.91 13.69
C GLU A 303 24.77 -18.61 13.32
N GLU A 304 25.90 -18.16 13.87
CA GLU A 304 27.19 -18.84 13.74
C GLU A 304 27.15 -20.25 14.32
N ASP A 305 26.54 -20.44 15.50
CA ASP A 305 26.43 -21.75 16.12
C ASP A 305 25.49 -22.68 15.34
N LYS A 306 24.40 -22.14 14.77
CA LYS A 306 23.53 -22.91 13.87
C LYS A 306 24.31 -23.47 12.68
N VAL A 307 25.12 -22.65 12.01
CA VAL A 307 25.95 -23.10 10.89
C VAL A 307 26.93 -24.19 11.34
N LYS A 308 27.61 -24.01 12.47
CA LYS A 308 28.52 -25.04 13.03
C LYS A 308 27.79 -26.35 13.31
N PHE A 309 26.58 -26.30 13.84
CA PHE A 309 25.78 -27.50 14.10
C PHE A 309 25.30 -28.18 12.81
N GLU A 310 24.91 -27.41 11.79
CA GLU A 310 24.53 -27.94 10.48
C GLU A 310 25.72 -28.64 9.79
N GLU A 311 26.91 -28.02 9.82
CA GLU A 311 28.15 -28.62 9.31
C GLU A 311 28.53 -29.90 10.06
N TYR A 312 28.47 -29.86 11.40
CA TYR A 312 28.73 -31.03 12.23
C TYR A 312 27.76 -32.16 11.92
N ASN A 313 26.48 -31.86 11.78
CA ASN A 313 25.45 -32.85 11.49
C ASN A 313 25.63 -33.44 10.08
N ALA A 314 25.96 -32.63 9.08
CA ALA A 314 26.28 -33.10 7.74
C ALA A 314 27.49 -34.05 7.74
N LEU A 315 28.56 -33.70 8.48
CA LEU A 315 29.73 -34.55 8.62
C LEU A 315 29.41 -35.86 9.37
N ALA A 316 28.57 -35.80 10.40
CA ALA A 316 28.11 -36.97 11.15
C ALA A 316 27.30 -37.93 10.28
N VAL A 317 26.36 -37.41 9.49
CA VAL A 317 25.57 -38.19 8.52
C VAL A 317 26.49 -38.83 7.47
N GLN A 318 27.40 -38.06 6.87
CA GLN A 318 28.36 -38.58 5.89
C GLN A 318 29.23 -39.70 6.46
N ARG A 319 29.68 -39.57 7.72
CA ARG A 319 30.42 -40.64 8.41
C ARG A 319 29.54 -41.86 8.64
N SER A 320 28.29 -41.67 9.06
CA SER A 320 27.33 -42.76 9.24
C SER A 320 27.15 -43.53 7.93
N ASP A 321 26.85 -42.86 6.84
CA ASP A 321 26.65 -43.48 5.51
C ASP A 321 27.89 -44.25 5.03
N LYS A 322 29.09 -43.71 5.29
CA LYS A 322 30.35 -44.38 4.97
C LYS A 322 30.53 -45.67 5.79
N TYR A 323 30.20 -45.67 7.07
CA TYR A 323 30.30 -46.87 7.89
C TYR A 323 29.19 -47.87 7.56
N GLU A 324 27.98 -47.42 7.28
CA GLU A 324 26.85 -48.25 6.84
C GLU A 324 27.20 -49.01 5.54
N SER A 325 27.70 -48.28 4.52
CA SER A 325 28.15 -48.89 3.27
C SER A 325 29.33 -49.84 3.46
N ARG A 326 30.28 -49.52 4.35
CA ARG A 326 31.39 -50.42 4.65
C ARG A 326 30.93 -51.68 5.38
N ILE A 327 29.97 -51.57 6.31
CA ILE A 327 29.35 -52.71 6.98
C ILE A 327 28.69 -53.61 5.94
N GLN A 328 27.94 -53.05 4.99
CA GLN A 328 27.29 -53.81 3.93
C GLN A 328 28.31 -54.60 3.08
N VAL A 329 29.38 -53.96 2.63
CA VAL A 329 30.45 -54.63 1.86
C VAL A 329 31.12 -55.75 2.68
N LEU A 330 31.43 -55.49 3.95
CA LEU A 330 32.03 -56.50 4.83
C LEU A 330 31.09 -57.68 5.09
N GLN A 331 29.78 -57.43 5.16
CA GLN A 331 28.77 -58.47 5.31
C GLN A 331 28.72 -59.36 4.06
N GLU A 332 28.73 -58.76 2.86
CA GLU A 332 28.77 -59.49 1.59
C GLU A 332 30.06 -60.32 1.43
N GLU A 333 31.21 -59.78 1.83
CA GLU A 333 32.49 -60.51 1.84
C GLU A 333 32.46 -61.69 2.81
N LEU A 334 31.88 -61.51 4.01
CA LEU A 334 31.72 -62.58 5.00
C LEU A 334 30.83 -63.70 4.49
N ASP A 335 29.71 -63.36 3.86
CA ASP A 335 28.78 -64.35 3.30
C ASP A 335 29.45 -65.16 2.18
N LYS A 336 30.24 -64.52 1.33
CA LYS A 336 31.03 -65.20 0.30
C LYS A 336 32.07 -66.14 0.90
N LEU A 337 32.83 -65.69 1.89
CA LEU A 337 33.86 -66.51 2.53
C LEU A 337 33.26 -67.73 3.26
N ASN A 338 32.10 -67.54 3.89
CA ASN A 338 31.36 -68.65 4.51
C ASN A 338 30.91 -69.69 3.48
N GLN A 339 30.53 -69.26 2.28
CA GLN A 339 30.16 -70.15 1.19
C GLN A 339 31.37 -70.94 0.65
N GLU A 340 32.51 -70.26 0.42
CA GLU A 340 33.76 -70.90 -0.02
C GLU A 340 34.28 -71.93 1.02
N LEU A 341 34.22 -71.59 2.31
CA LEU A 341 34.62 -72.51 3.39
C LEU A 341 33.78 -73.79 3.36
N LYS A 342 32.47 -73.66 3.16
CA LYS A 342 31.54 -74.80 3.09
C LYS A 342 31.86 -75.73 1.91
N GLU A 343 32.20 -75.17 0.76
CA GLU A 343 32.59 -75.94 -0.43
C GLU A 343 33.89 -76.73 -0.19
N VAL A 344 34.91 -76.09 0.39
CA VAL A 344 36.20 -76.75 0.71
C VAL A 344 36.03 -77.84 1.77
N GLU A 345 35.18 -77.64 2.77
CA GLU A 345 34.88 -78.68 3.77
C GLU A 345 34.20 -79.90 3.15
N ASP A 346 33.33 -79.70 2.16
CA ASP A 346 32.67 -80.75 1.39
C ASP A 346 33.68 -81.55 0.53
N GLU A 347 34.61 -80.87 -0.16
CA GLU A 347 35.67 -81.51 -0.95
C GLU A 347 36.63 -82.33 -0.10
N ARG A 348 37.10 -81.78 1.03
CA ARG A 348 37.99 -82.49 1.97
C ARG A 348 37.35 -83.77 2.46
N ARG A 349 36.05 -83.72 2.78
CA ARG A 349 35.28 -84.89 3.22
C ARG A 349 35.15 -85.94 2.11
N GLY A 350 35.07 -85.52 0.84
CA GLY A 350 35.08 -86.42 -0.31
C GLY A 350 36.41 -87.15 -0.51
N LEU A 351 37.54 -86.44 -0.45
CA LEU A 351 38.88 -87.00 -0.64
C LEU A 351 39.27 -87.98 0.48
N GLN A 352 38.93 -87.66 1.73
CA GLN A 352 39.21 -88.56 2.85
C GLN A 352 38.51 -89.91 2.66
N LYS A 353 37.25 -89.88 2.18
CA LYS A 353 36.49 -91.10 1.89
C LYS A 353 37.16 -91.95 0.79
N ALA A 354 37.69 -91.31 -0.25
CA ALA A 354 38.38 -92.00 -1.35
C ALA A 354 39.73 -92.63 -0.93
N VAL A 355 40.46 -92.01 0.00
CA VAL A 355 41.72 -92.54 0.54
C VAL A 355 41.46 -93.75 1.45
N ASP A 356 40.43 -93.68 2.28
CA ASP A 356 40.03 -94.78 3.16
C ASP A 356 39.57 -96.02 2.35
N ASP A 357 39.05 -95.83 1.13
CA ASP A 357 38.64 -96.89 0.22
C ASP A 357 39.82 -97.64 -0.46
N LEU A 358 41.06 -97.09 -0.49
CA LEU A 358 42.17 -97.61 -1.32
C LEU A 358 43.25 -98.48 -0.61
N GLY A 359 43.35 -98.45 0.72
CA GLY A 359 44.13 -99.42 1.54
C GLY A 359 45.51 -99.93 1.04
N ILE A 360 46.51 -99.06 0.83
CA ILE A 360 47.88 -99.45 0.38
C ILE A 360 48.89 -99.47 1.57
N SER A 361 49.80 -100.45 1.60
CA SER A 361 50.79 -100.68 2.69
C SER A 361 52.21 -100.20 2.37
N MET A 362 52.92 -99.75 3.42
CA MET A 362 54.25 -99.11 3.39
C MET A 362 55.40 -100.01 2.88
N GLN A 363 55.27 -101.34 2.97
CA GLN A 363 56.38 -102.26 2.67
C GLN A 363 56.65 -102.45 1.17
N ASP A 364 55.66 -102.21 0.30
CA ASP A 364 55.86 -102.25 -1.15
C ASP A 364 56.68 -101.05 -1.66
N ILE A 365 56.74 -99.97 -0.87
CA ILE A 365 57.47 -98.75 -1.21
C ILE A 365 58.99 -98.96 -1.09
N ASP A 366 59.45 -99.77 -0.14
CA ASP A 366 60.88 -99.94 0.13
C ASP A 366 61.57 -100.90 -0.85
N ARG A 367 60.90 -101.98 -1.27
CA ARG A 367 61.47 -102.95 -2.24
C ARG A 367 61.72 -102.31 -3.61
N MET A 368 60.85 -101.38 -4.02
CA MET A 368 61.02 -100.61 -5.26
C MET A 368 62.22 -99.66 -5.23
N THR A 369 62.73 -99.32 -4.05
CA THR A 369 63.77 -98.30 -3.90
C THR A 369 65.18 -98.87 -4.11
N ALA A 370 65.43 -100.15 -3.79
CA ALA A 370 66.75 -100.77 -3.89
C ALA A 370 67.15 -101.19 -5.32
N GLU A 371 66.22 -101.71 -6.13
CA GLU A 371 66.48 -102.06 -7.54
C GLU A 371 66.83 -100.83 -8.40
N ARG A 372 66.33 -99.68 -7.99
CA ARG A 372 66.57 -98.39 -8.63
C ARG A 372 68.04 -97.96 -8.58
N GLU A 373 68.77 -98.30 -7.53
CA GLU A 373 70.14 -97.78 -7.29
C GLU A 373 71.20 -98.45 -8.17
N ARG A 374 71.09 -99.76 -8.45
CA ARG A 374 72.03 -100.48 -9.33
C ARG A 374 71.89 -100.06 -10.80
N LEU A 375 70.67 -99.82 -11.25
CA LEU A 375 70.38 -99.30 -12.58
C LEU A 375 70.92 -97.87 -12.75
N GLN A 376 70.95 -97.08 -11.67
CA GLN A 376 71.45 -95.71 -11.66
C GLN A 376 72.91 -95.57 -12.14
N LYS A 377 73.82 -96.48 -11.75
CA LYS A 377 75.25 -96.39 -12.14
C LYS A 377 75.53 -96.72 -13.61
N GLY A 378 74.76 -97.63 -14.22
CA GLY A 378 74.86 -97.89 -15.66
C GLY A 378 74.30 -96.73 -16.49
N ILE A 379 73.26 -96.06 -15.96
CA ILE A 379 72.67 -94.85 -16.54
C ILE A 379 73.66 -93.69 -16.54
N GLU A 380 74.54 -93.55 -15.53
CA GLU A 380 75.49 -92.43 -15.45
C GLU A 380 76.52 -92.41 -16.59
N SER A 381 77.13 -93.54 -16.94
CA SER A 381 78.16 -93.58 -17.99
C SER A 381 77.58 -93.43 -19.41
N ALA A 382 76.43 -94.05 -19.68
CA ALA A 382 75.69 -93.82 -20.92
C ALA A 382 75.14 -92.37 -20.96
N GLY A 383 74.77 -91.83 -19.80
CA GLY A 383 74.31 -90.46 -19.60
C GLY A 383 75.34 -89.41 -20.00
N GLN A 384 76.64 -89.62 -19.69
CA GLN A 384 77.66 -88.63 -20.07
C GLN A 384 77.84 -88.48 -21.58
N ARG A 385 77.86 -89.59 -22.35
CA ARG A 385 77.94 -89.52 -23.82
C ARG A 385 76.64 -89.01 -24.45
N LEU A 386 75.50 -89.37 -23.85
CA LEU A 386 74.20 -88.82 -24.21
C LEU A 386 74.17 -87.30 -23.98
N GLU A 387 74.75 -86.81 -22.89
CA GLU A 387 74.74 -85.37 -22.57
C GLU A 387 75.62 -84.53 -23.49
N GLU A 388 76.76 -85.04 -23.98
CA GLU A 388 77.52 -84.30 -25.00
C GLU A 388 76.77 -84.14 -26.33
N VAL A 389 76.05 -85.19 -26.76
CA VAL A 389 75.26 -85.14 -27.99
C VAL A 389 73.98 -84.32 -27.79
N LYS A 390 73.30 -84.49 -26.64
CA LYS A 390 72.16 -83.65 -26.26
C LYS A 390 72.55 -82.19 -26.16
N LYS A 391 73.74 -81.84 -25.66
CA LYS A 391 74.17 -80.44 -25.59
C LYS A 391 74.21 -79.78 -26.97
N LYS A 392 74.74 -80.47 -27.99
CA LYS A 392 74.77 -79.96 -29.37
C LYS A 392 73.37 -79.88 -30.00
N VAL A 393 72.48 -80.82 -29.68
CA VAL A 393 71.09 -80.80 -30.12
C VAL A 393 70.32 -79.67 -29.42
N ALA A 394 70.48 -79.51 -28.11
CA ALA A 394 69.88 -78.46 -27.30
C ALA A 394 70.32 -77.05 -27.72
N GLU A 395 71.57 -76.86 -28.14
CA GLU A 395 72.03 -75.57 -28.68
C GLU A 395 71.30 -75.21 -29.99
N ARG A 396 71.05 -76.18 -30.87
CA ARG A 396 70.28 -75.98 -32.12
C ARG A 396 68.77 -75.87 -31.88
N GLU A 397 68.22 -76.64 -30.95
CA GLU A 397 66.83 -76.52 -30.49
C GLU A 397 66.60 -75.16 -29.83
N MET A 398 67.55 -74.64 -29.05
CA MET A 398 67.44 -73.31 -28.42
C MET A 398 67.44 -72.19 -29.46
N GLU A 399 68.27 -72.30 -30.51
CA GLU A 399 68.30 -71.32 -31.60
C GLU A 399 66.97 -71.32 -32.38
N ALA A 400 66.41 -72.49 -32.64
CA ALA A 400 65.12 -72.61 -33.34
C ALA A 400 63.91 -72.26 -32.45
N SER A 401 63.96 -72.58 -31.15
CA SER A 401 62.94 -72.17 -30.17
C SER A 401 62.94 -70.64 -30.00
N ARG A 402 64.10 -69.98 -29.95
CA ARG A 402 64.16 -68.51 -29.93
C ARG A 402 63.50 -67.87 -31.16
N LYS A 403 63.60 -68.53 -32.33
CA LYS A 403 62.94 -68.09 -33.56
C LYS A 403 61.45 -68.38 -33.57
N LEU A 404 61.02 -69.47 -32.92
CA LEU A 404 59.61 -69.78 -32.68
C LEU A 404 58.98 -68.79 -31.68
N ASP A 405 59.64 -68.50 -30.55
CA ASP A 405 59.21 -67.49 -29.57
C ASP A 405 59.07 -66.10 -30.21
N GLU A 406 59.97 -65.74 -31.13
CA GLU A 406 59.90 -64.49 -31.88
C GLU A 406 58.66 -64.44 -32.80
N LEU A 407 58.31 -65.58 -33.41
CA LEU A 407 57.11 -65.73 -34.23
C LEU A 407 55.83 -65.74 -33.39
N GLU A 408 55.79 -66.46 -32.27
CA GLU A 408 54.66 -66.48 -31.33
C GLU A 408 54.41 -65.10 -30.74
N ARG A 409 55.45 -64.36 -30.32
CA ARG A 409 55.30 -62.97 -29.86
C ARG A 409 54.74 -62.06 -30.94
N MET A 410 55.05 -62.31 -32.22
CA MET A 410 54.45 -61.57 -33.32
C MET A 410 52.98 -61.93 -33.53
N VAL A 411 52.63 -63.21 -33.38
CA VAL A 411 51.25 -63.70 -33.44
C VAL A 411 50.42 -63.18 -32.27
N ASP A 412 50.94 -63.17 -31.04
CA ASP A 412 50.29 -62.59 -29.87
C ASP A 412 50.06 -61.10 -30.02
N LYS A 413 51.05 -60.35 -30.52
CA LYS A 413 50.88 -58.93 -30.83
C LYS A 413 49.78 -58.70 -31.85
N TYR A 414 49.73 -59.54 -32.90
CA TYR A 414 48.67 -59.48 -33.90
C TYR A 414 47.30 -59.82 -33.29
N ASN A 415 47.18 -60.91 -32.52
CA ASN A 415 45.92 -61.33 -31.90
C ASN A 415 45.45 -60.30 -30.87
N THR A 416 46.35 -59.74 -30.04
CA THR A 416 46.03 -58.67 -29.08
C THR A 416 45.50 -57.42 -29.79
N LEU A 417 46.15 -57.00 -30.88
CA LEU A 417 45.67 -55.89 -31.69
C LEU A 417 44.32 -56.21 -32.35
N ALA A 418 44.13 -57.44 -32.82
CA ALA A 418 42.88 -57.89 -33.41
C ALA A 418 41.73 -58.00 -32.37
N TYR A 419 42.03 -58.33 -31.10
CA TYR A 419 41.10 -58.26 -29.97
C TYR A 419 40.71 -56.80 -29.65
N GLN A 420 41.69 -55.89 -29.56
CA GLN A 420 41.41 -54.47 -29.30
C GLN A 420 40.56 -53.81 -30.39
N ILE A 421 40.74 -54.24 -31.65
CA ILE A 421 39.97 -53.73 -32.80
C ILE A 421 38.64 -54.51 -32.96
N GLY A 422 38.40 -55.56 -32.15
CA GLY A 422 37.15 -56.32 -32.11
C GLY A 422 36.92 -57.21 -33.33
N LEU A 423 37.96 -57.87 -33.85
CA LEU A 423 37.88 -58.89 -34.92
C LEU A 423 38.00 -60.34 -34.40
N ILE A 424 38.43 -60.54 -33.16
CA ILE A 424 38.51 -61.86 -32.51
C ILE A 424 37.71 -61.74 -31.19
N PRO A 425 36.83 -62.69 -30.83
CA PRO A 425 36.50 -63.96 -31.50
C PRO A 425 35.70 -63.76 -32.80
N ALA A 426 35.42 -64.82 -33.57
CA ALA A 426 34.63 -64.77 -34.82
C ALA A 426 33.21 -64.16 -34.66
N THR A 427 32.74 -64.00 -33.43
CA THR A 427 31.48 -63.34 -33.03
C THR A 427 31.63 -61.83 -32.76
N ALA A 428 32.84 -61.28 -32.81
CA ALA A 428 33.10 -59.88 -32.54
C ALA A 428 32.50 -58.97 -33.64
N VAL A 429 32.11 -57.75 -33.25
CA VAL A 429 31.29 -56.82 -34.04
C VAL A 429 31.85 -56.55 -35.44
N ASN A 430 33.18 -56.60 -35.58
CA ASN A 430 33.87 -56.33 -36.85
C ASN A 430 34.32 -57.60 -37.59
N ALA A 431 34.14 -58.81 -37.01
CA ALA A 431 34.64 -60.10 -37.53
C ALA A 431 33.74 -60.73 -38.61
N LYS A 432 32.45 -60.36 -38.67
CA LYS A 432 31.46 -60.82 -39.68
C LYS A 432 31.47 -62.35 -39.90
N GLY A 433 31.66 -63.13 -38.83
CA GLY A 433 31.62 -64.59 -38.84
C GLY A 433 32.85 -65.28 -39.44
N LYS A 434 33.94 -64.55 -39.70
CA LYS A 434 35.22 -65.11 -40.16
C LYS A 434 36.23 -65.13 -39.02
N ASP A 435 36.98 -66.21 -38.94
CA ASP A 435 38.03 -66.35 -37.94
C ASP A 435 39.33 -65.70 -38.45
N TYR A 436 39.80 -64.70 -37.71
CA TYR A 436 41.02 -63.95 -38.00
C TYR A 436 42.14 -64.24 -36.99
N GLU A 437 41.95 -65.22 -36.11
CA GLU A 437 42.95 -65.62 -35.12
C GLU A 437 44.12 -66.34 -35.79
N LEU A 438 45.29 -65.73 -35.72
CA LEU A 438 46.53 -66.35 -36.16
C LEU A 438 46.93 -67.39 -35.12
N GLN A 439 47.09 -68.62 -35.55
CA GLN A 439 47.60 -69.71 -34.72
C GLN A 439 48.84 -70.28 -35.37
N VAL A 440 49.90 -70.45 -34.57
CA VAL A 440 51.15 -71.09 -34.99
C VAL A 440 50.92 -72.60 -34.96
N THR A 441 50.84 -73.23 -36.12
CA THR A 441 50.62 -74.67 -36.26
C THR A 441 51.96 -75.40 -36.29
N VAL A 442 52.65 -75.41 -35.15
CA VAL A 442 53.79 -76.28 -34.92
C VAL A 442 53.31 -77.45 -34.07
N ASN A 443 53.82 -78.67 -34.29
CA ASN A 443 53.45 -79.81 -33.47
C ASN A 443 53.74 -79.49 -32.00
N ASP A 444 52.67 -79.34 -31.22
CA ASP A 444 52.73 -79.38 -29.76
C ASP A 444 53.06 -80.82 -29.35
N GLY A 445 54.35 -81.13 -29.36
CA GLY A 445 54.86 -82.04 -28.34
C GLY A 445 54.56 -81.42 -26.98
N PRO A 446 54.17 -82.21 -25.97
CA PRO A 446 53.54 -81.71 -24.75
C PRO A 446 54.46 -80.73 -24.00
N ASP A 447 54.12 -79.44 -24.05
CA ASP A 447 54.67 -78.39 -23.19
C ASP A 447 54.01 -78.51 -21.82
N PHE A 448 54.76 -79.04 -20.84
CA PHE A 448 54.34 -78.99 -19.43
C PHE A 448 55.42 -78.35 -18.57
N SER A 449 55.43 -77.02 -18.56
CA SER A 449 56.07 -76.24 -17.50
C SER A 449 55.02 -75.87 -16.45
N SER A 450 54.72 -76.79 -15.55
CA SER A 450 54.81 -76.53 -14.11
C SER A 450 54.39 -77.77 -13.31
N SER A 451 55.28 -78.11 -12.38
CA SER A 451 55.00 -78.86 -11.15
C SER A 451 54.81 -80.38 -11.24
N GLN A 452 55.96 -81.03 -11.04
CA GLN A 452 56.19 -82.12 -10.08
C GLN A 452 55.64 -83.53 -10.37
N LEU A 453 56.61 -84.46 -10.31
CA LEU A 453 56.55 -85.90 -10.01
C LEU A 453 56.49 -86.90 -11.20
N LYS A 454 57.65 -87.54 -11.39
CA LYS A 454 57.91 -88.98 -11.67
C LYS A 454 57.25 -89.62 -12.90
N GLY A 455 58.09 -90.13 -13.81
CA GLY A 455 57.74 -91.28 -14.65
C GLY A 455 58.53 -91.36 -15.95
N SER A 456 59.09 -92.52 -16.22
CA SER A 456 59.97 -92.86 -17.34
C SER A 456 59.29 -92.89 -18.71
N SER A 457 59.77 -92.09 -19.66
CA SER A 457 59.89 -92.45 -21.08
C SER A 457 60.72 -91.39 -21.78
N GLN A 458 61.84 -91.81 -22.34
CA GLN A 458 62.79 -91.02 -23.11
C GLN A 458 62.15 -90.61 -24.45
N ALA A 459 61.39 -89.53 -24.46
CA ALA A 459 60.95 -88.85 -25.67
C ALA A 459 61.75 -87.56 -25.82
N SER A 460 62.51 -87.48 -26.91
CA SER A 460 63.36 -86.35 -27.26
C SER A 460 62.51 -85.08 -27.46
N SER A 461 62.93 -83.94 -26.91
CA SER A 461 62.41 -82.60 -27.23
C SER A 461 62.61 -82.18 -28.69
N SER A 462 63.20 -83.08 -29.49
CA SER A 462 63.69 -82.87 -30.85
C SER A 462 62.61 -82.90 -31.92
N ASP A 463 61.38 -83.25 -31.57
CA ASP A 463 60.28 -83.41 -32.54
C ASP A 463 59.42 -82.16 -32.71
N ARG A 464 59.61 -81.12 -31.88
CA ARG A 464 58.83 -79.87 -31.97
C ARG A 464 59.01 -79.17 -33.32
N LEU A 465 60.16 -79.36 -33.97
CA LEU A 465 60.55 -78.62 -35.18
C LEU A 465 60.68 -79.49 -36.44
N LEU A 466 60.28 -80.76 -36.36
CA LEU A 466 60.32 -81.71 -37.46
C LEU A 466 58.90 -82.10 -37.86
N ALA A 467 58.48 -81.74 -39.08
CA ALA A 467 57.25 -82.26 -39.67
C ALA A 467 57.47 -83.63 -40.33
N ASP A 468 58.69 -83.91 -40.80
CA ASP A 468 59.14 -85.18 -41.39
C ASP A 468 60.66 -85.37 -41.12
N PRO A 469 61.20 -86.58 -40.86
CA PRO A 469 62.59 -86.78 -40.41
C PRO A 469 63.70 -86.32 -41.36
N VAL A 470 63.35 -85.89 -42.59
CA VAL A 470 64.31 -85.41 -43.61
C VAL A 470 63.97 -84.00 -44.12
N THR A 471 62.75 -83.49 -43.91
CA THR A 471 62.34 -82.14 -44.32
C THR A 471 61.59 -81.42 -43.20
N GLY A 472 62.16 -80.30 -42.69
CA GLY A 472 61.51 -79.48 -41.67
C GLY A 472 60.26 -78.75 -42.18
N TYR A 473 59.62 -77.95 -41.31
CA TYR A 473 58.42 -77.18 -41.66
C TYR A 473 58.67 -76.20 -42.83
N GLN A 474 57.81 -76.26 -43.85
CA GLN A 474 57.76 -75.25 -44.91
C GLN A 474 56.97 -74.01 -44.42
N PRO A 475 57.31 -72.77 -44.84
CA PRO A 475 56.66 -71.54 -44.35
C PRO A 475 55.14 -71.50 -44.49
N ALA A 476 54.56 -72.26 -45.43
CA ALA A 476 53.12 -72.36 -45.64
C ALA A 476 52.40 -73.27 -44.61
N HIS A 477 53.13 -74.06 -43.82
CA HIS A 477 52.58 -75.01 -42.85
C HIS A 477 52.72 -74.55 -41.38
N ILE A 478 53.31 -73.37 -41.14
CA ILE A 478 53.55 -72.83 -39.78
C ILE A 478 52.40 -71.93 -39.30
N LEU A 479 51.59 -71.39 -40.21
CA LEU A 479 50.47 -70.49 -39.90
C LEU A 479 49.18 -71.00 -40.52
N ASN A 480 48.09 -70.92 -39.77
CA ASN A 480 46.75 -71.40 -40.15
C ASN A 480 46.04 -70.58 -41.25
N LEU A 481 46.47 -69.34 -41.51
CA LEU A 481 45.74 -68.37 -42.34
C LEU A 481 46.60 -67.79 -43.47
N ASP A 482 45.99 -67.63 -44.66
CA ASP A 482 46.60 -66.88 -45.78
C ASP A 482 46.52 -65.36 -45.51
N LEU A 483 47.61 -64.86 -44.93
CA LEU A 483 47.81 -63.45 -44.59
C LEU A 483 47.79 -62.52 -45.81
N ARG A 484 48.09 -63.03 -47.00
CA ARG A 484 48.30 -62.18 -48.19
C ARG A 484 47.01 -61.94 -48.97
N GLY A 485 46.16 -62.95 -49.09
CA GLY A 485 44.91 -62.88 -49.85
C GLY A 485 43.69 -62.50 -49.02
N GLN A 486 43.39 -63.23 -47.94
CA GLN A 486 42.09 -63.14 -47.27
C GLN A 486 42.03 -62.11 -46.14
N VAL A 487 43.05 -62.11 -45.28
CA VAL A 487 43.11 -61.26 -44.09
C VAL A 487 43.29 -59.78 -44.49
N LYS A 488 44.21 -59.51 -45.42
CA LYS A 488 44.49 -58.15 -45.91
C LYS A 488 43.29 -57.47 -46.56
N ASN A 489 42.55 -58.19 -47.41
CA ASN A 489 41.37 -57.62 -48.09
C ASN A 489 40.24 -57.32 -47.10
N SER A 490 40.07 -58.15 -46.07
CA SER A 490 39.06 -57.95 -45.03
C SER A 490 39.35 -56.71 -44.17
N PHE A 491 40.62 -56.50 -43.79
CA PHE A 491 41.03 -55.29 -43.07
C PHE A 491 40.85 -54.01 -43.89
N LEU A 492 41.06 -54.06 -45.21
CA LEU A 492 40.81 -52.90 -46.08
C LEU A 492 39.32 -52.54 -46.13
N THR A 493 38.42 -53.52 -46.18
CA THR A 493 36.97 -53.28 -46.12
C THR A 493 36.55 -52.72 -44.77
N LEU A 494 37.06 -53.27 -43.66
CA LEU A 494 36.76 -52.77 -42.32
C LEU A 494 37.28 -51.35 -42.12
N ARG A 495 38.48 -51.04 -42.63
CA ARG A 495 39.03 -49.68 -42.61
C ARG A 495 38.11 -48.69 -43.33
N LYS A 496 37.50 -49.08 -44.45
CA LYS A 496 36.54 -48.24 -45.18
C LYS A 496 35.28 -47.99 -44.34
N GLU A 497 34.74 -49.04 -43.72
CA GLU A 497 33.54 -48.96 -42.87
C GLU A 497 33.75 -48.08 -41.61
N ILE A 498 34.88 -48.23 -40.93
CA ILE A 498 35.24 -47.39 -39.79
C ILE A 498 35.43 -45.93 -40.24
N SER A 499 36.00 -45.70 -41.43
CA SER A 499 36.12 -44.36 -41.99
C SER A 499 34.77 -43.71 -42.30
N GLU A 500 33.79 -44.48 -42.80
CA GLU A 500 32.43 -44.00 -43.04
C GLU A 500 31.70 -43.69 -41.72
N ARG A 501 31.81 -44.57 -40.71
CA ARG A 501 31.27 -44.31 -39.36
C ARG A 501 31.87 -43.05 -38.73
N ARG A 502 33.19 -42.85 -38.88
CA ARG A 502 33.87 -41.64 -38.41
C ARG A 502 33.37 -40.38 -39.15
N SER A 503 33.12 -40.47 -40.45
CA SER A 503 32.56 -39.36 -41.23
C SER A 503 31.17 -38.98 -40.72
N LEU A 504 30.28 -39.94 -40.51
CA LEU A 504 28.94 -39.69 -39.98
C LEU A 504 28.95 -39.09 -38.57
N ALA A 505 29.88 -39.55 -37.71
CA ALA A 505 30.06 -38.96 -36.38
C ALA A 505 30.59 -37.52 -36.46
N MET A 506 31.49 -37.22 -37.41
CA MET A 506 31.93 -35.84 -37.67
C MET A 506 30.80 -34.97 -38.23
N ASP A 507 29.95 -35.48 -39.12
CA ASP A 507 28.79 -34.73 -39.63
C ASP A 507 27.78 -34.42 -38.52
N ALA A 508 27.59 -35.35 -37.56
CA ALA A 508 26.77 -35.11 -36.38
C ALA A 508 27.39 -34.05 -35.46
N MET A 509 28.70 -34.16 -35.20
CA MET A 509 29.44 -33.17 -34.41
C MET A 509 29.41 -31.77 -35.06
N MET A 510 29.45 -31.70 -36.39
CA MET A 510 29.33 -30.44 -37.13
C MET A 510 27.92 -29.84 -36.99
N LYS A 511 26.85 -30.65 -37.05
CA LYS A 511 25.48 -30.17 -36.79
C LYS A 511 25.28 -29.67 -35.35
N ASP A 512 25.85 -30.37 -34.38
CA ASP A 512 25.80 -29.93 -32.98
C ASP A 512 26.60 -28.63 -32.77
N HIS A 513 27.70 -28.45 -33.52
CA HIS A 513 28.46 -27.21 -33.54
C HIS A 513 27.67 -26.06 -34.16
N ASP A 514 27.03 -26.28 -35.31
CA ASP A 514 26.16 -25.28 -35.95
C ASP A 514 24.99 -24.88 -35.04
N LEU A 515 24.42 -25.85 -34.30
CA LEU A 515 23.38 -25.57 -33.31
C LEU A 515 23.90 -24.74 -32.14
N LEU A 516 25.10 -25.06 -31.63
CA LEU A 516 25.74 -24.28 -30.58
C LEU A 516 26.04 -22.84 -31.03
N ASP A 517 26.49 -22.65 -32.27
CA ASP A 517 26.75 -21.33 -32.80
C ASP A 517 25.47 -20.53 -33.04
N GLY A 518 24.38 -21.17 -33.50
CA GLY A 518 23.06 -20.53 -33.56
C GLY A 518 22.52 -20.14 -32.17
N ILE A 519 22.78 -20.95 -31.13
CA ILE A 519 22.44 -20.59 -29.74
C ILE A 519 23.30 -19.42 -29.25
N LYS A 520 24.60 -19.39 -29.59
CA LYS A 520 25.48 -18.26 -29.24
C LYS A 520 25.01 -16.96 -29.90
N GLU A 521 24.69 -17.00 -31.19
CA GLU A 521 24.16 -15.85 -31.93
C GLU A 521 22.86 -15.34 -31.29
N ALA A 522 21.94 -16.24 -30.93
CA ALA A 522 20.71 -15.87 -30.23
C ALA A 522 20.97 -15.27 -28.82
N ILE A 523 21.98 -15.76 -28.11
CA ILE A 523 22.40 -15.17 -26.82
C ILE A 523 22.99 -13.77 -27.04
N GLU A 524 23.78 -13.59 -28.09
CA GLU A 524 24.42 -12.32 -28.44
C GLU A 524 23.38 -11.28 -28.89
N ASP A 525 22.39 -11.68 -29.68
CA ASP A 525 21.22 -10.85 -30.02
C ASP A 525 20.43 -10.43 -28.78
N LYS A 526 20.20 -11.36 -27.84
CA LYS A 526 19.53 -11.04 -26.58
C LYS A 526 20.37 -10.12 -25.70
N ARG A 527 21.70 -10.27 -25.70
CA ARG A 527 22.62 -9.34 -25.03
C ARG A 527 22.54 -7.94 -25.63
N ASN A 528 22.58 -7.84 -26.95
CA ASN A 528 22.45 -6.57 -27.66
C ASN A 528 21.10 -5.90 -27.38
N GLU A 529 20.01 -6.68 -27.28
CA GLU A 529 18.69 -6.18 -26.88
C GLU A 529 18.68 -5.64 -25.44
N VAL A 530 19.34 -6.34 -24.51
CA VAL A 530 19.50 -5.87 -23.12
C VAL A 530 20.32 -4.58 -23.07
N GLU A 531 21.45 -4.51 -23.77
CA GLU A 531 22.26 -3.28 -23.84
C GLU A 531 21.46 -2.11 -24.46
N ALA A 532 20.66 -2.36 -25.49
CA ALA A 532 19.79 -1.34 -26.08
C ALA A 532 18.66 -0.88 -25.12
N LEU A 533 18.19 -1.77 -24.24
CA LEU A 533 17.25 -1.42 -23.18
C LEU A 533 17.94 -0.64 -22.06
N GLU A 534 19.14 -1.02 -21.65
CA GLU A 534 19.96 -0.28 -20.68
C GLU A 534 20.26 1.14 -21.16
N HIS A 535 20.61 1.32 -22.44
CA HIS A 535 20.77 2.64 -23.04
C HIS A 535 19.48 3.46 -23.00
N ARG A 536 18.32 2.84 -23.23
CA ARG A 536 17.01 3.52 -23.11
C ARG A 536 16.68 3.90 -21.68
N VAL A 537 17.00 3.04 -20.71
CA VAL A 537 16.82 3.34 -19.28
C VAL A 537 17.70 4.51 -18.88
N ARG A 538 18.99 4.49 -19.24
CA ARG A 538 19.93 5.59 -18.94
C ARG A 538 19.49 6.92 -19.56
N ALA A 539 19.01 6.90 -20.81
CA ALA A 539 18.46 8.10 -21.45
C ALA A 539 17.22 8.63 -20.72
N ALA A 540 16.33 7.74 -20.25
CA ALA A 540 15.16 8.13 -19.47
C ALA A 540 15.54 8.70 -18.09
N GLU A 541 16.56 8.13 -17.44
CA GLU A 541 17.11 8.64 -16.16
C GLU A 541 17.73 10.03 -16.34
N GLU A 542 18.49 10.27 -17.41
CA GLU A 542 19.04 11.59 -17.72
C GLU A 542 17.95 12.63 -17.99
N GLU A 543 16.90 12.28 -18.74
CA GLU A 543 15.75 13.18 -18.95
C GLU A 543 14.99 13.44 -17.65
N TYR A 544 14.85 12.43 -16.79
CA TYR A 544 14.26 12.60 -15.46
C TYR A 544 15.09 13.53 -14.58
N GLU A 545 16.41 13.37 -14.51
CA GLU A 545 17.25 14.28 -13.73
C GLU A 545 17.25 15.70 -14.31
N LYS A 546 17.28 15.89 -15.64
CA LYS A 546 17.12 17.23 -16.25
C LYS A 546 15.78 17.86 -15.89
N THR A 547 14.67 17.12 -15.98
CA THR A 547 13.35 17.66 -15.63
C THR A 547 13.25 17.99 -14.14
N LYS A 548 13.86 17.17 -13.28
CA LYS A 548 13.97 17.41 -11.85
C LYS A 548 14.80 18.66 -11.56
N GLU A 549 15.96 18.84 -12.19
CA GLU A 549 16.81 20.04 -12.07
C GLU A 549 16.09 21.31 -12.56
N VAL A 550 15.38 21.23 -13.69
CA VAL A 550 14.57 22.36 -14.20
C VAL A 550 13.44 22.70 -13.23
N THR A 551 12.77 21.69 -12.69
CA THR A 551 11.66 21.88 -11.74
C THR A 551 12.17 22.46 -10.42
N THR A 552 13.30 21.99 -9.90
CA THR A 552 13.90 22.54 -8.67
C THR A 552 14.40 23.97 -8.90
N ALA A 553 15.02 24.26 -10.04
CA ALA A 553 15.42 25.62 -10.40
C ALA A 553 14.22 26.57 -10.54
N GLN A 554 13.13 26.12 -11.18
CA GLN A 554 11.88 26.88 -11.26
C GLN A 554 11.28 27.14 -9.88
N LYS A 555 11.28 26.13 -9.00
CA LYS A 555 10.81 26.28 -7.62
C LYS A 555 11.65 27.32 -6.88
N MET A 556 12.98 27.22 -6.93
CA MET A 556 13.88 28.21 -6.30
C MET A 556 13.67 29.62 -6.84
N ALA A 557 13.47 29.77 -8.16
CA ALA A 557 13.18 31.07 -8.76
C ALA A 557 11.82 31.64 -8.30
N SER A 558 10.80 30.79 -8.19
CA SER A 558 9.48 31.16 -7.65
C SER A 558 9.59 31.56 -6.17
N ASP A 559 10.30 30.78 -5.36
CA ASP A 559 10.50 31.07 -3.94
C ASP A 559 11.25 32.40 -3.74
N ALA A 560 12.28 32.68 -4.55
CA ALA A 560 12.98 33.97 -4.54
C ALA A 560 12.07 35.14 -4.98
N GLN A 561 11.16 34.91 -5.94
CA GLN A 561 10.17 35.92 -6.34
C GLN A 561 9.14 36.16 -5.23
N ILE A 562 8.70 35.11 -4.53
CA ILE A 562 7.82 35.23 -3.36
C ILE A 562 8.51 36.05 -2.27
N GLU A 563 9.76 35.74 -1.92
CA GLU A 563 10.52 36.49 -0.91
C GLU A 563 10.66 37.98 -1.30
N LYS A 564 10.90 38.27 -2.58
CA LYS A 564 10.94 39.65 -3.08
C LYS A 564 9.60 40.36 -2.92
N MET A 565 8.49 39.70 -3.28
CA MET A 565 7.14 40.26 -3.13
C MET A 565 6.77 40.45 -1.65
N GLU A 566 7.16 39.52 -0.77
CA GLU A 566 6.96 39.64 0.67
C GLU A 566 7.74 40.82 1.25
N LYS A 567 8.97 41.03 0.79
CA LYS A 567 9.77 42.20 1.18
C LYS A 567 9.19 43.51 0.67
N GLU A 568 8.65 43.54 -0.54
CA GLU A 568 7.93 44.70 -1.08
C GLU A 568 6.63 44.95 -0.31
N LEU A 569 5.88 43.91 0.04
CA LEU A 569 4.69 44.01 0.90
C LEU A 569 5.02 44.53 2.29
N ALA A 570 6.10 44.03 2.91
CA ALA A 570 6.57 44.51 4.21
C ALA A 570 6.97 45.99 4.13
N LYS A 571 7.66 46.40 3.06
CA LYS A 571 8.01 47.81 2.81
C LYS A 571 6.76 48.67 2.61
N MET A 572 5.78 48.21 1.82
CA MET A 572 4.52 48.92 1.62
C MET A 572 3.73 49.07 2.92
N ARG A 573 3.68 48.02 3.76
CA ARG A 573 3.07 48.07 5.09
C ARG A 573 3.77 49.08 6.00
N ALA A 574 5.10 49.11 6.02
CA ALA A 574 5.86 50.08 6.78
C ALA A 574 5.59 51.52 6.32
N THR A 575 5.59 51.77 5.00
CA THR A 575 5.28 53.11 4.45
C THR A 575 3.83 53.52 4.71
N LEU A 576 2.89 52.57 4.68
CA LEU A 576 1.49 52.85 5.00
C LEU A 576 1.34 53.19 6.48
N SER A 577 1.99 52.43 7.37
CA SER A 577 2.01 52.71 8.80
C SER A 577 2.62 54.08 9.11
N GLU A 578 3.72 54.45 8.45
CA GLU A 578 4.34 55.78 8.59
C GLU A 578 3.41 56.89 8.08
N SER A 579 2.73 56.67 6.93
CA SER A 579 1.75 57.61 6.39
C SER A 579 0.53 57.77 7.30
N VAL A 580 0.09 56.70 7.97
CA VAL A 580 -1.01 56.74 8.94
C VAL A 580 -0.60 57.54 10.16
N GLN A 581 0.59 57.27 10.73
CA GLN A 581 1.12 58.05 11.85
C GLN A 581 1.25 59.55 11.52
N LEU A 582 1.69 59.89 10.31
CA LEU A 582 1.74 61.29 9.86
C LEU A 582 0.36 61.91 9.75
N MET A 583 -0.66 61.16 9.30
CA MET A 583 -2.04 61.63 9.29
C MET A 583 -2.60 61.83 10.70
N GLU A 584 -2.40 60.86 11.61
CA GLU A 584 -2.82 60.96 13.01
C GLU A 584 -2.17 62.16 13.69
N GLN A 585 -0.87 62.39 13.47
CA GLN A 585 -0.18 63.56 14.01
C GLN A 585 -0.75 64.87 13.45
N ARG A 586 -1.11 64.90 12.16
CA ARG A 586 -1.72 66.07 11.54
C ARG A 586 -3.14 66.33 12.06
N GLU A 587 -3.92 65.28 12.27
CA GLU A 587 -5.23 65.33 12.90
C GLU A 587 -5.13 65.88 14.32
N MET A 588 -4.23 65.33 15.14
CA MET A 588 -3.98 65.79 16.50
C MET A 588 -3.60 67.27 16.53
N ASN A 589 -2.68 67.71 15.66
CA ASN A 589 -2.30 69.11 15.57
C ASN A 589 -3.48 70.00 15.18
N THR A 590 -4.31 69.56 14.24
CA THR A 590 -5.50 70.31 13.79
C THR A 590 -6.55 70.37 14.90
N SER A 591 -6.72 69.31 15.69
CA SER A 591 -7.60 69.28 16.86
C SER A 591 -7.14 70.27 17.91
N ILE A 592 -5.83 70.31 18.22
CA ILE A 592 -5.27 71.28 19.17
C ILE A 592 -5.47 72.71 18.67
N GLU A 593 -5.25 72.99 17.38
CA GLU A 593 -5.52 74.31 16.80
C GLU A 593 -7.00 74.69 16.91
N TYR A 594 -7.90 73.74 16.66
CA TYR A 594 -9.34 73.93 16.81
C TYR A 594 -9.72 74.23 18.26
N GLU A 595 -9.24 73.45 19.23
CA GLU A 595 -9.47 73.68 20.66
C GLU A 595 -8.96 75.06 21.10
N GLN A 596 -7.77 75.47 20.65
CA GLN A 596 -7.24 76.81 20.94
C GLN A 596 -8.09 77.92 20.34
N LEU A 597 -8.63 77.72 19.13
CA LEU A 597 -9.55 78.65 18.49
C LEU A 597 -10.88 78.74 19.26
N VAL A 598 -11.42 77.61 19.70
CA VAL A 598 -12.64 77.56 20.52
C VAL A 598 -12.42 78.29 21.85
N LEU A 599 -11.30 78.05 22.53
CA LEU A 599 -10.95 78.74 23.77
C LEU A 599 -10.82 80.26 23.56
N ARG A 600 -10.14 80.71 22.49
CA ARG A 600 -10.08 82.14 22.15
C ARG A 600 -11.47 82.72 21.85
N ALA A 601 -12.29 82.01 21.10
CA ALA A 601 -13.64 82.46 20.77
C ALA A 601 -14.52 82.60 22.02
N ASN A 602 -14.40 81.67 22.97
CA ASN A 602 -15.10 81.72 24.25
C ASN A 602 -14.58 82.88 25.12
N SER A 603 -13.26 83.07 25.21
CA SER A 603 -12.66 84.20 25.93
C SER A 603 -13.13 85.55 25.36
N LEU A 604 -13.14 85.70 24.03
CA LEU A 604 -13.63 86.92 23.37
C LEU A 604 -15.14 87.12 23.62
N ARG A 605 -15.92 86.04 23.64
CA ARG A 605 -17.34 86.09 23.97
C ARG A 605 -17.56 86.57 25.41
N GLU A 606 -16.77 86.08 26.36
CA GLU A 606 -16.83 86.50 27.76
C GLU A 606 -16.40 87.96 27.96
N GLU A 607 -15.36 88.42 27.25
CA GLU A 607 -14.96 89.84 27.21
C GLU A 607 -16.11 90.72 26.69
N LEU A 608 -16.73 90.34 25.57
CA LEU A 608 -17.88 91.04 25.00
C LEU A 608 -19.08 91.05 25.95
N HIS A 609 -19.39 89.92 26.61
CA HIS A 609 -20.45 89.87 27.62
C HIS A 609 -20.16 90.82 28.79
N THR A 610 -18.91 90.85 29.26
CA THR A 610 -18.48 91.74 30.35
C THR A 610 -18.60 93.21 29.94
N GLU A 611 -18.25 93.55 28.69
CA GLU A 611 -18.40 94.91 28.16
C GLU A 611 -19.88 95.31 28.02
N VAL A 612 -20.72 94.40 27.53
CA VAL A 612 -22.18 94.59 27.46
C VAL A 612 -22.78 94.78 28.86
N ASP A 613 -22.37 93.98 29.85
CA ASP A 613 -22.80 94.13 31.24
C ASP A 613 -22.36 95.47 31.83
N ARG A 614 -21.16 95.95 31.49
CA ARG A 614 -20.68 97.28 31.89
C ARG A 614 -21.56 98.38 31.30
N MET A 615 -21.82 98.32 29.99
CA MET A 615 -22.69 99.28 29.30
C MET A 615 -24.11 99.27 29.88
N LEU A 616 -24.68 98.08 30.14
CA LEU A 616 -25.98 97.93 30.79
C LEU A 616 -26.00 98.55 32.18
N ASN A 617 -24.97 98.31 32.99
CA ASN A 617 -24.84 98.93 34.32
C ASN A 617 -24.78 100.45 34.24
N ASP A 618 -24.05 101.02 33.28
CA ASP A 618 -23.97 102.46 33.09
C ASP A 618 -25.31 103.05 32.63
N VAL A 619 -26.04 102.37 31.73
CA VAL A 619 -27.41 102.74 31.33
C VAL A 619 -28.38 102.64 32.51
N ILE A 620 -28.29 101.61 33.34
CA ILE A 620 -29.12 101.44 34.55
C ILE A 620 -28.83 102.57 35.54
N LYS A 621 -27.56 102.88 35.81
CA LYS A 621 -27.18 104.00 36.69
C LYS A 621 -27.68 105.34 36.15
N PHE A 622 -27.55 105.57 34.85
CA PHE A 622 -28.09 106.77 34.21
C PHE A 622 -29.61 106.85 34.35
N LYS A 623 -30.32 105.74 34.11
CA LYS A 623 -31.77 105.65 34.32
C LYS A 623 -32.15 105.96 35.77
N ILE A 624 -31.48 105.33 36.74
CA ILE A 624 -31.73 105.57 38.18
C ILE A 624 -31.46 107.04 38.52
N HIS A 625 -30.40 107.64 38.00
CA HIS A 625 -30.11 109.06 38.22
C HIS A 625 -31.20 109.97 37.66
N VAL A 626 -31.68 109.72 36.44
CA VAL A 626 -32.79 110.48 35.84
C VAL A 626 -34.08 110.28 36.62
N GLN A 627 -34.41 109.04 37.03
CA GLN A 627 -35.56 108.74 37.87
C GLN A 627 -35.48 109.47 39.20
N LYS A 628 -34.33 109.42 39.87
CA LYS A 628 -34.12 110.14 41.13
C LYS A 628 -34.26 111.65 40.96
N ASN A 629 -33.70 112.24 39.89
CA ASN A 629 -33.85 113.66 39.63
C ASN A 629 -35.32 114.02 39.33
N LEU A 630 -36.08 113.15 38.66
CA LEU A 630 -37.51 113.34 38.44
C LEU A 630 -38.32 113.22 39.74
N ASP A 631 -38.03 112.23 40.59
CA ASP A 631 -38.63 112.08 41.92
C ASP A 631 -38.30 113.29 42.81
N GLU A 632 -37.06 113.78 42.78
CA GLU A 632 -36.66 115.00 43.49
C GLU A 632 -37.41 116.24 42.96
N TYR A 633 -37.68 116.31 41.65
CA TYR A 633 -38.47 117.38 41.04
C TYR A 633 -39.96 117.26 41.35
N GLU A 634 -40.51 116.04 41.36
CA GLU A 634 -41.87 115.73 41.77
C GLU A 634 -42.06 116.13 43.23
N ASN A 635 -41.16 115.71 44.12
CA ASN A 635 -41.14 116.10 45.53
C ASN A 635 -41.07 117.62 45.71
N PHE A 636 -40.20 118.31 44.95
CA PHE A 636 -40.11 119.76 44.97
C PHE A 636 -41.43 120.43 44.53
N VAL A 637 -42.09 119.90 43.49
CA VAL A 637 -43.39 120.41 43.03
C VAL A 637 -44.48 120.15 44.06
N THR A 638 -44.50 118.98 44.72
CA THR A 638 -45.44 118.71 45.84
C THR A 638 -45.16 119.58 47.05
N ASP A 639 -43.90 119.82 47.43
CA ASP A 639 -43.54 120.68 48.56
C ASP A 639 -43.94 122.14 48.29
N GLU A 640 -43.76 122.64 47.06
CA GLU A 640 -44.18 123.98 46.67
C GLU A 640 -45.70 124.09 46.55
N LEU A 641 -46.37 123.01 46.10
CA LEU A 641 -47.84 122.89 46.12
C LEU A 641 -48.38 122.88 47.55
N GLU A 642 -47.76 122.15 48.48
CA GLU A 642 -48.12 122.14 49.91
C GLU A 642 -47.89 123.51 50.57
N LYS A 643 -46.83 124.23 50.19
CA LYS A 643 -46.57 125.61 50.63
C LYS A 643 -47.63 126.59 50.14
N GLU A 644 -48.06 126.47 48.89
CA GLU A 644 -49.08 127.34 48.29
C GLU A 644 -50.51 126.99 48.78
N LEU A 645 -50.73 125.78 49.30
CA LEU A 645 -52.06 125.30 49.75
C LEU A 645 -52.32 125.29 51.26
N GLY A 646 -51.39 125.64 52.16
CA GLY A 646 -51.76 125.64 53.58
C GLY A 646 -50.76 126.11 54.63
N SER A 647 -50.67 127.43 54.83
CA SER A 647 -50.54 128.00 56.18
C SER A 647 -51.48 129.20 56.38
N GLU A 648 -52.78 128.90 56.40
CA GLU A 648 -53.74 129.57 57.29
C GLU A 648 -54.44 128.46 58.10
N GLU A 649 -54.57 128.68 59.41
CA GLU A 649 -54.87 127.72 60.48
C GLU A 649 -56.03 126.75 60.24
N LEU A 650 -55.92 125.50 60.71
CA LEU A 650 -56.89 124.93 61.66
C LEU A 650 -56.47 123.56 62.24
N ARG A 651 -56.43 123.55 63.58
CA ARG A 651 -56.64 122.48 64.55
C ARG A 651 -57.26 121.15 64.10
N ASP A 652 -56.86 120.16 64.90
CA ASP A 652 -57.63 119.01 65.40
C ASP A 652 -57.83 117.78 64.50
N ASP A 653 -57.04 116.77 64.87
CA ASP A 653 -57.53 115.52 65.45
C ASP A 653 -58.12 114.43 64.56
N THR A 654 -57.66 113.23 64.91
CA THR A 654 -58.29 111.91 64.85
C THR A 654 -58.12 110.99 63.63
N ARG A 655 -57.37 109.92 63.95
CA ARG A 655 -57.68 108.48 63.77
C ARG A 655 -57.29 107.79 62.45
N SER A 656 -56.20 107.04 62.58
CA SER A 656 -56.01 105.63 62.19
C SER A 656 -57.24 104.89 61.61
N MET A 657 -57.06 104.24 60.46
CA MET A 657 -57.33 102.79 60.27
C MET A 657 -56.61 102.28 59.00
N ASP A 658 -56.06 101.07 59.13
CA ASP A 658 -55.47 100.22 58.09
C ASP A 658 -56.40 99.94 56.90
N VAL A 659 -55.81 99.70 55.72
CA VAL A 659 -55.96 98.46 54.91
C VAL A 659 -54.64 98.14 54.22
#